data_AF-A0A7J7F4G7-F1
#
_entry.id   AF-A0A7J7F4G7-F1
#
_cell.length_a   1.000
_cell.length_b   1.000
_cell.length_c   1.000
_cell.angle_alpha   90.00
_cell.angle_beta   90.00
_cell.angle_gamma   90.00
#
_symmetry.space_group_name_H-M   'P 1'
#
loop_
_entity.id
_entity.type
_entity.pdbx_description
1 polymer ?
#
loop_
_entity_poly.entity_id
_entity_poly.type
_entity_poly.pdbx_seq_one_letter_code
_entity_poly.pdbx_strand_id
1 'polypeptide(L)'
;MDMVDPLLDLSHMEKKSSAAFHTYKRRERCRQECFLQIKCHALKKQEAKADEDEGIMKNKLRQTETEKSQLEQELELSRKLLNQSEGSRETLLHQVEELRTQLMKAEGDRKGLQHQVSQISKQESNHQDEQGDDWKFRRGVEREKEDLEKQMSDLRVQLNFSAVASELEEVKRCMERRDKEKARLAAQVEPLILLTKVLKYDYFAKVSSLSKSMLLDYKENGYWQQNFIMLNTLKKCVFKIFCVVNIMANETEVNILFLHKEMKKTLAYLGLGFRFQMFTKVRNLLCALTVKLAYPVNAMMFSNILKSLECCLLIKLISSVVVKLLDKGKRDLNHERNYILLYLRATVQGQWHLELNILLLEQRKLNLTCELENREKQQLQMLDQLKEIQNHFETCEAKHKHADLQISELTHHAEDATKQAEQYLMEFQQSEALRQEAEKRREELKLKAQESIRQWKLKHKKLERALEKQSETLDQLTDKNNQILKEKEELKNQLYAALQQIENLRKELNEVLTKRALQEEELHCKEQKLSDVKAHQADLELEVKDSLETINRLESELKKQSKCQSQMKTEKAHLEEEIAELKKSQAKDKAQLLEMQEAVKDLSAIRADLANKLAEEQKARKEVLKNLSDLQTQAKSRDEETATIITQLKLERDVHQRELEDLTSSLQSVKTKHEQNIQELMKHFKKEKSEAEDHIRTLKAESLEDKNMANMHRCQLEKLKSQCDRLTEELTQNENENKKLKLKYQCLKDQLEEKNTFYVLINAHCNLS
;
A
#
# COMPACT_ATOMS: atom_id res chain seq x y z
N MET A 1 -84.38 114.92 -2.89
CA MET A 1 -83.90 114.31 -1.62
C MET A 1 -83.87 112.82 -1.85
N ASP A 2 -82.88 112.37 -2.60
CA ASP A 2 -83.10 111.26 -3.51
C ASP A 2 -82.36 110.03 -2.98
N MET A 3 -83.12 109.12 -2.38
CA MET A 3 -82.59 107.91 -1.77
C MET A 3 -82.09 106.98 -2.88
N VAL A 4 -80.78 106.73 -2.91
CA VAL A 4 -80.19 105.68 -3.75
C VAL A 4 -80.66 104.34 -3.18
N ASP A 5 -81.43 103.60 -3.97
CA ASP A 5 -82.22 102.46 -3.51
C ASP A 5 -81.34 101.22 -3.21
N PRO A 6 -81.24 100.76 -1.94
CA PRO A 6 -80.32 99.68 -1.55
C PRO A 6 -80.56 98.33 -2.26
N LEU A 7 -81.75 98.13 -2.82
CA LEU A 7 -82.13 96.91 -3.56
C LEU A 7 -81.34 96.74 -4.87
N LEU A 8 -80.90 97.83 -5.50
CA LEU A 8 -80.19 97.79 -6.78
C LEU A 8 -78.76 97.25 -6.63
N ASP A 9 -78.04 97.69 -5.60
CA ASP A 9 -76.67 97.20 -5.33
C ASP A 9 -76.68 95.74 -4.87
N LEU A 10 -77.66 95.32 -4.06
CA LEU A 10 -77.84 93.92 -3.69
C LEU A 10 -78.04 93.03 -4.94
N SER A 11 -78.94 93.41 -5.86
CA SER A 11 -79.14 92.67 -7.11
C SER A 11 -77.87 92.61 -7.96
N HIS A 12 -77.06 93.68 -7.97
CA HIS A 12 -75.82 93.70 -8.74
C HIS A 12 -74.71 92.86 -8.08
N MET A 13 -74.66 92.83 -6.75
CA MET A 13 -73.75 91.99 -5.96
C MET A 13 -74.09 90.51 -6.09
N GLU A 14 -75.36 90.11 -6.04
CA GLU A 14 -75.79 88.73 -6.28
C GLU A 14 -75.45 88.26 -7.69
N LYS A 15 -75.69 89.09 -8.72
CA LYS A 15 -75.31 88.77 -10.11
C LYS A 15 -73.79 88.63 -10.27
N LYS A 16 -72.99 89.50 -9.64
CA LYS A 16 -71.52 89.39 -9.61
C LYS A 16 -71.05 88.12 -8.88
N SER A 17 -71.66 87.80 -7.74
CA SER A 17 -71.36 86.59 -6.95
C SER A 17 -71.71 85.32 -7.72
N SER A 18 -72.87 85.27 -8.37
CA SER A 18 -73.28 84.17 -9.24
C SER A 18 -72.33 84.00 -10.43
N ALA A 19 -71.95 85.08 -11.11
CA ALA A 19 -70.97 85.02 -12.21
C ALA A 19 -69.57 84.55 -11.72
N ALA A 20 -69.14 84.97 -10.53
CA ALA A 20 -67.91 84.48 -9.90
C ALA A 20 -68.01 82.98 -9.55
N PHE A 21 -69.15 82.53 -9.03
CA PHE A 21 -69.39 81.11 -8.74
C PHE A 21 -69.44 80.26 -10.01
N HIS A 22 -70.09 80.72 -11.08
CA HIS A 22 -70.12 80.01 -12.37
C HIS A 22 -68.74 79.95 -13.03
N THR A 23 -67.95 81.03 -12.98
CA THR A 23 -66.57 81.02 -13.51
C THR A 23 -65.62 80.18 -12.65
N TYR A 24 -65.78 80.17 -11.32
CA TYR A 24 -65.10 79.22 -10.43
C TYR A 24 -65.45 77.77 -10.76
N LYS A 25 -66.75 77.43 -10.87
CA LYS A 25 -67.24 76.08 -11.18
C LYS A 25 -66.83 75.61 -12.58
N ARG A 26 -66.63 76.53 -13.53
CA ARG A 26 -66.06 76.25 -14.86
C ARG A 26 -64.54 76.02 -14.80
N ARG A 27 -63.80 76.82 -14.02
CA ARG A 27 -62.37 76.60 -13.76
C ARG A 27 -62.11 75.27 -13.04
N GLU A 28 -62.95 74.91 -12.07
CA GLU A 28 -62.92 73.59 -11.42
C GLU A 28 -63.11 72.46 -12.43
N ARG A 29 -64.14 72.54 -13.28
CA ARG A 29 -64.36 71.52 -14.31
C ARG A 29 -63.17 71.37 -15.25
N CYS A 30 -62.60 72.47 -15.76
CA CYS A 30 -61.42 72.40 -16.61
C CYS A 30 -60.16 71.90 -15.87
N ARG A 31 -60.01 72.18 -14.57
CA ARG A 31 -58.95 71.57 -13.75
C ARG A 31 -59.13 70.05 -13.62
N GLN A 32 -60.36 69.59 -13.40
CA GLN A 32 -60.70 68.17 -13.29
C GLN A 32 -60.52 67.45 -14.64
N GLU A 33 -60.95 68.07 -15.75
CA GLU A 33 -60.73 67.58 -17.12
C GLU A 33 -59.24 67.47 -17.45
N CYS A 34 -58.43 68.52 -17.20
CA CYS A 34 -56.98 68.45 -17.38
C CYS A 34 -56.32 67.39 -16.49
N PHE A 35 -56.74 67.26 -15.23
CA PHE A 35 -56.20 66.25 -14.31
C PHE A 35 -56.51 64.82 -14.79
N LEU A 36 -57.74 64.56 -15.24
CA LEU A 36 -58.13 63.29 -15.85
C LEU A 36 -57.34 63.03 -17.15
N GLN A 37 -57.16 64.03 -18.01
CA GLN A 37 -56.43 63.88 -19.26
C GLN A 37 -54.93 63.60 -19.04
N ILE A 38 -54.30 64.27 -18.08
CA ILE A 38 -52.93 63.98 -17.62
C ILE A 38 -52.84 62.57 -17.03
N LYS A 39 -53.80 62.15 -16.21
CA LYS A 39 -53.85 60.80 -15.62
C LYS A 39 -53.99 59.72 -16.70
N CYS A 40 -54.88 59.90 -17.67
CA CYS A 40 -55.04 58.96 -18.80
C CYS A 40 -53.78 58.90 -19.69
N HIS A 41 -53.10 60.02 -19.92
CA HIS A 41 -51.83 60.01 -20.65
C HIS A 41 -50.68 59.35 -19.86
N ALA A 42 -50.68 59.48 -18.52
CA ALA A 42 -49.73 58.78 -17.66
C ALA A 42 -49.97 57.26 -17.67
N LEU A 43 -51.22 56.81 -17.58
CA LEU A 43 -51.62 55.40 -17.64
C LEU A 43 -51.22 54.76 -18.99
N LYS A 44 -51.58 55.39 -20.12
CA LYS A 44 -51.17 54.90 -21.46
C LYS A 44 -49.65 54.80 -21.64
N LYS A 45 -48.89 55.63 -20.93
CA LYS A 45 -47.41 55.59 -20.92
C LYS A 45 -46.83 54.55 -19.97
N GLN A 46 -47.62 54.02 -19.03
CA GLN A 46 -47.27 52.81 -18.26
C GLN A 46 -47.67 51.55 -19.04
N GLU A 47 -48.84 51.52 -19.67
CA GLU A 47 -49.31 50.41 -20.51
C GLU A 47 -48.32 50.12 -21.66
N ALA A 48 -47.99 51.13 -22.47
CA ALA A 48 -47.01 50.97 -23.55
C ALA A 48 -45.61 50.54 -23.08
N LYS A 49 -45.25 50.83 -21.82
CA LYS A 49 -44.01 50.35 -21.20
C LYS A 49 -44.11 48.89 -20.75
N ALA A 50 -45.25 48.48 -20.21
CA ALA A 50 -45.50 47.09 -19.86
C ALA A 50 -45.49 46.21 -21.12
N ASP A 51 -46.07 46.69 -22.23
CA ASP A 51 -46.02 46.00 -23.53
C ASP A 51 -44.58 45.86 -24.07
N GLU A 52 -43.76 46.92 -23.97
CA GLU A 52 -42.33 46.88 -24.33
C GLU A 52 -41.56 45.88 -23.44
N ASP A 53 -41.74 45.94 -22.12
CA ASP A 53 -41.06 45.07 -21.15
C ASP A 53 -41.51 43.59 -21.29
N GLU A 54 -42.78 43.32 -21.58
CA GLU A 54 -43.31 41.98 -21.87
C GLU A 54 -42.79 41.45 -23.22
N GLY A 55 -42.69 42.30 -24.24
CA GLY A 55 -42.06 41.94 -25.52
C GLY A 55 -40.58 41.55 -25.36
N ILE A 56 -39.84 42.31 -24.55
CA ILE A 56 -38.45 41.99 -24.17
C ILE A 56 -38.39 40.66 -23.39
N MET A 57 -39.33 40.41 -22.48
CA MET A 57 -39.38 39.16 -21.71
C MET A 57 -39.68 37.94 -22.60
N LYS A 58 -40.63 38.05 -23.53
CA LYS A 58 -40.97 36.98 -24.51
C LYS A 58 -39.80 36.64 -25.43
N ASN A 59 -39.04 37.66 -25.87
CA ASN A 59 -37.85 37.44 -26.70
C ASN A 59 -36.73 36.74 -25.92
N LYS A 60 -36.48 37.14 -24.66
CA LYS A 60 -35.54 36.45 -23.77
C LYS A 60 -35.95 35.00 -23.51
N LEU A 61 -37.23 34.75 -23.24
CA LEU A 61 -37.75 33.39 -23.01
C LEU A 61 -37.50 32.49 -24.23
N ARG A 62 -37.84 32.95 -25.43
CA ARG A 62 -37.56 32.25 -26.70
C ARG A 62 -36.08 31.97 -26.90
N GLN A 63 -35.21 32.93 -26.57
CA GLN A 63 -33.76 32.72 -26.65
C GLN A 63 -33.31 31.61 -25.68
N THR A 64 -33.72 31.66 -24.41
CA THR A 64 -33.38 30.61 -23.43
C THR A 64 -33.95 29.23 -23.79
N GLU A 65 -35.10 29.19 -24.49
CA GLU A 65 -35.71 27.96 -24.99
C GLU A 65 -34.94 27.36 -26.18
N THR A 66 -34.40 28.21 -27.07
CA THR A 66 -33.48 27.75 -28.13
C THR A 66 -32.12 27.30 -27.58
N GLU A 67 -31.57 28.00 -26.58
CA GLU A 67 -30.31 27.63 -25.92
C GLU A 67 -30.47 26.31 -25.15
N LYS A 68 -31.61 26.12 -24.45
CA LYS A 68 -31.97 24.84 -23.82
C LYS A 68 -32.05 23.70 -24.85
N SER A 69 -32.69 23.92 -26.00
CA SER A 69 -32.81 22.90 -27.04
C SER A 69 -31.47 22.52 -27.68
N GLN A 70 -30.52 23.45 -27.75
CA GLN A 70 -29.14 23.18 -28.19
C GLN A 70 -28.40 22.32 -27.15
N LEU A 71 -28.45 22.70 -25.87
CA LEU A 71 -27.83 21.93 -24.77
C LEU A 71 -28.43 20.51 -24.64
N GLU A 72 -29.73 20.34 -24.88
CA GLU A 72 -30.37 19.02 -24.92
C GLU A 72 -29.86 18.15 -26.08
N GLN A 73 -29.54 18.74 -27.24
CA GLN A 73 -28.91 18.02 -28.35
C GLN A 73 -27.44 17.68 -28.06
N GLU A 74 -26.67 18.58 -27.46
CA GLU A 74 -25.28 18.33 -27.07
C GLU A 74 -25.16 17.25 -25.98
N LEU A 75 -26.08 17.24 -25.01
CA LEU A 75 -26.18 16.17 -24.02
C LEU A 75 -26.50 14.82 -24.66
N GLU A 76 -27.42 14.78 -25.63
CA GLU A 76 -27.82 13.54 -26.30
C GLU A 76 -26.72 13.01 -27.26
N LEU A 77 -25.95 13.88 -27.89
CA LEU A 77 -24.72 13.51 -28.62
C LEU A 77 -23.65 12.96 -27.66
N SER A 78 -23.45 13.64 -26.52
CA SER A 78 -22.49 13.23 -25.48
C SER A 78 -22.84 11.86 -24.89
N ARG A 79 -24.13 11.57 -24.66
CA ARG A 79 -24.63 10.25 -24.24
C ARG A 79 -24.36 9.17 -25.28
N LYS A 80 -24.58 9.45 -26.57
CA LYS A 80 -24.30 8.49 -27.65
C LYS A 80 -22.81 8.15 -27.75
N LEU A 81 -21.93 9.15 -27.61
CA LEU A 81 -20.48 8.94 -27.56
C LEU A 81 -20.04 8.17 -26.31
N LEU A 82 -20.65 8.45 -25.14
CA LEU A 82 -20.39 7.70 -23.91
C LEU A 82 -20.79 6.22 -24.07
N ASN A 83 -22.00 5.93 -24.55
CA ASN A 83 -22.46 4.55 -24.77
C ASN A 83 -21.55 3.78 -25.77
N GLN A 84 -21.02 4.46 -26.80
CA GLN A 84 -20.03 3.87 -27.72
C GLN A 84 -18.69 3.58 -27.03
N SER A 85 -18.24 4.48 -26.16
CA SER A 85 -17.04 4.29 -25.33
C SER A 85 -17.22 3.16 -24.30
N GLU A 86 -18.42 3.04 -23.70
CA GLU A 86 -18.76 2.00 -22.75
C GLU A 86 -18.81 0.62 -23.40
N GLY A 87 -19.45 0.46 -24.57
CA GLY A 87 -19.40 -0.79 -25.33
C GLY A 87 -17.99 -1.16 -25.82
N SER A 88 -17.16 -0.16 -26.15
CA SER A 88 -15.73 -0.37 -26.47
C SER A 88 -14.94 -0.83 -25.24
N ARG A 89 -15.19 -0.24 -24.07
CA ARG A 89 -14.61 -0.62 -22.78
C ARG A 89 -15.06 -2.01 -22.36
N GLU A 90 -16.32 -2.38 -22.58
CA GLU A 90 -16.85 -3.71 -22.29
C GLU A 90 -16.22 -4.78 -23.20
N THR A 91 -16.00 -4.46 -24.48
CA THR A 91 -15.26 -5.33 -25.41
C THR A 91 -13.81 -5.54 -24.94
N LEU A 92 -13.12 -4.47 -24.52
CA LEU A 92 -11.77 -4.54 -23.96
C LEU A 92 -11.73 -5.31 -22.62
N LEU A 93 -12.75 -5.16 -21.76
CA LEU A 93 -12.87 -5.92 -20.52
C LEU A 93 -13.03 -7.42 -20.80
N HIS A 94 -13.87 -7.82 -21.75
CA HIS A 94 -13.98 -9.23 -22.16
C HIS A 94 -12.66 -9.78 -22.69
N GLN A 95 -11.91 -9.02 -23.49
CA GLN A 95 -10.57 -9.41 -23.95
C GLN A 95 -9.58 -9.57 -22.78
N VAL A 96 -9.62 -8.69 -21.77
CA VAL A 96 -8.79 -8.81 -20.57
C VAL A 96 -9.19 -10.01 -19.70
N GLU A 97 -10.49 -10.29 -19.54
CA GLU A 97 -11.00 -11.46 -18.81
C GLU A 97 -10.65 -12.77 -19.52
N GLU A 98 -10.69 -12.80 -20.85
CA GLU A 98 -10.26 -13.93 -21.65
C GLU A 98 -8.74 -14.15 -21.54
N LEU A 99 -7.92 -13.09 -21.66
CA LEU A 99 -6.47 -13.18 -21.46
C LEU A 99 -6.11 -13.62 -20.03
N ARG A 100 -6.84 -13.18 -19.00
CA ARG A 100 -6.71 -13.67 -17.61
C ARG A 100 -7.04 -15.16 -17.51
N THR A 101 -8.08 -15.61 -18.20
CA THR A 101 -8.50 -17.02 -18.23
C THR A 101 -7.46 -17.89 -18.94
N GLN A 102 -6.91 -17.41 -20.06
CA GLN A 102 -5.80 -18.05 -20.77
C GLN A 102 -4.52 -18.10 -19.92
N LEU A 103 -4.20 -17.04 -19.19
CA LEU A 103 -3.05 -16.99 -18.27
C LEU A 103 -3.22 -17.96 -17.09
N MET A 104 -4.40 -17.99 -16.45
CA MET A 104 -4.73 -18.94 -15.38
C MET A 104 -4.63 -20.39 -15.87
N LYS A 105 -5.06 -20.67 -17.10
CA LYS A 105 -4.89 -21.98 -17.72
C LYS A 105 -3.41 -22.30 -17.95
N ALA A 106 -2.65 -21.40 -18.57
CA ALA A 106 -1.22 -21.57 -18.81
C ALA A 106 -0.43 -21.74 -17.50
N GLU A 107 -0.82 -21.07 -16.42
CA GLU A 107 -0.29 -21.31 -15.08
C GLU A 107 -0.65 -22.68 -14.50
N GLY A 108 -1.88 -23.15 -14.74
CA GLY A 108 -2.31 -24.50 -14.38
C GLY A 108 -1.50 -25.57 -15.12
N ASP A 109 -1.38 -25.43 -16.45
CA ASP A 109 -0.57 -26.28 -17.31
C ASP A 109 0.91 -26.25 -16.90
N ARG A 110 1.46 -25.06 -16.57
CA ARG A 110 2.82 -24.90 -16.02
C ARG A 110 2.98 -25.58 -14.66
N LYS A 111 1.99 -25.51 -13.76
CA LYS A 111 2.01 -26.20 -12.45
C LYS A 111 1.91 -27.72 -12.61
N GLY A 112 1.14 -28.20 -13.59
CA GLY A 112 1.08 -29.61 -13.99
C GLY A 112 2.41 -30.12 -14.54
N LEU A 113 3.01 -29.41 -15.50
CA LEU A 113 4.35 -29.69 -16.02
C LEU A 113 5.41 -29.63 -14.90
N GLN A 114 5.32 -28.67 -13.97
CA GLN A 114 6.23 -28.58 -12.83
C GLN A 114 6.06 -29.76 -11.83
N HIS A 115 4.85 -30.32 -11.70
CA HIS A 115 4.64 -31.59 -11.00
C HIS A 115 5.24 -32.77 -11.76
N GLN A 116 5.10 -32.82 -13.08
CA GLN A 116 5.65 -33.87 -13.93
C GLN A 116 7.19 -33.87 -13.92
N VAL A 117 7.82 -32.69 -14.01
CA VAL A 117 9.27 -32.50 -13.82
C VAL A 117 9.69 -32.88 -12.39
N SER A 118 8.90 -32.55 -11.37
CA SER A 118 9.13 -32.99 -9.98
C SER A 118 8.98 -34.51 -9.78
N GLN A 119 8.31 -35.23 -10.68
CA GLN A 119 8.24 -36.69 -10.68
C GLN A 119 9.43 -37.30 -11.43
N ILE A 120 9.81 -36.74 -12.58
CA ILE A 120 10.99 -37.16 -13.37
C ILE A 120 12.27 -36.98 -12.54
N SER A 121 12.44 -35.82 -11.90
CA SER A 121 13.58 -35.53 -11.00
C SER A 121 13.66 -36.48 -9.79
N LYS A 122 12.54 -37.10 -9.38
CA LYS A 122 12.51 -38.17 -8.36
C LYS A 122 12.77 -39.57 -8.91
N GLN A 123 12.69 -39.79 -10.22
CA GLN A 123 13.17 -41.02 -10.86
C GLN A 123 14.68 -40.95 -11.15
N GLU A 124 15.21 -39.76 -11.44
CA GLU A 124 16.63 -39.54 -11.73
C GLU A 124 17.53 -39.72 -10.50
N SER A 125 17.00 -39.62 -9.27
CA SER A 125 17.79 -39.73 -8.03
C SER A 125 18.29 -41.14 -7.66
N ASN A 126 18.18 -42.13 -8.56
CA ASN A 126 18.57 -43.52 -8.33
C ASN A 126 19.77 -44.00 -9.16
N HIS A 127 20.31 -43.19 -10.07
CA HIS A 127 21.56 -43.48 -10.78
C HIS A 127 22.57 -42.34 -10.58
N GLN A 128 23.83 -42.74 -10.40
CA GLN A 128 24.88 -41.88 -9.85
C GLN A 128 25.53 -40.96 -10.88
N ASP A 129 26.08 -39.87 -10.36
CA ASP A 129 27.40 -39.30 -10.69
C ASP A 129 27.98 -39.62 -12.08
N GLU A 130 27.91 -38.67 -13.02
CA GLU A 130 29.11 -38.15 -13.67
C GLU A 130 28.87 -36.88 -14.50
N GLN A 131 29.98 -36.21 -14.86
CA GLN A 131 30.13 -35.31 -16.02
C GLN A 131 29.31 -33.99 -16.03
N GLY A 132 29.96 -32.88 -15.65
CA GLY A 132 29.38 -31.53 -15.76
C GLY A 132 29.70 -30.82 -17.07
N ASP A 133 28.69 -30.25 -17.75
CA ASP A 133 28.88 -29.32 -18.89
C ASP A 133 27.75 -28.26 -19.04
N ASP A 134 27.21 -27.71 -17.94
CA ASP A 134 26.21 -26.61 -17.99
C ASP A 134 26.78 -25.21 -17.65
N TRP A 135 27.67 -24.74 -18.52
CA TRP A 135 28.02 -23.31 -18.62
C TRP A 135 27.36 -22.63 -19.84
N LYS A 136 26.63 -23.41 -20.66
CA LYS A 136 26.01 -22.94 -21.90
C LYS A 136 24.65 -22.29 -21.66
N PHE A 137 23.82 -22.83 -20.77
CA PHE A 137 22.47 -22.28 -20.52
C PHE A 137 22.55 -20.88 -19.87
N ARG A 138 23.48 -20.70 -18.92
CA ARG A 138 23.78 -19.40 -18.28
C ARG A 138 24.20 -18.32 -19.30
N ARG A 139 24.79 -18.70 -20.44
CA ARG A 139 25.19 -17.79 -21.53
C ARG A 139 24.09 -17.56 -22.58
N GLY A 140 22.90 -18.14 -22.40
CA GLY A 140 21.67 -17.72 -23.07
C GLY A 140 21.04 -16.56 -22.32
N VAL A 141 20.66 -16.81 -21.06
CA VAL A 141 19.93 -15.87 -20.18
C VAL A 141 20.62 -14.51 -20.05
N GLU A 142 21.95 -14.46 -19.92
CA GLU A 142 22.65 -13.17 -19.79
C GLU A 142 22.57 -12.32 -21.08
N ARG A 143 22.51 -12.95 -22.26
CA ARG A 143 22.33 -12.22 -23.55
C ARG A 143 20.89 -11.75 -23.75
N GLU A 144 19.91 -12.55 -23.34
CA GLU A 144 18.49 -12.13 -23.35
C GLU A 144 18.28 -10.94 -22.40
N LYS A 145 18.96 -10.93 -21.26
CA LYS A 145 19.02 -9.78 -20.35
C LYS A 145 19.72 -8.57 -20.97
N GLU A 146 20.88 -8.74 -21.61
CA GLU A 146 21.59 -7.64 -22.32
C GLU A 146 20.71 -7.01 -23.42
N ASP A 147 20.01 -7.81 -24.24
CA ASP A 147 19.08 -7.30 -25.26
C ASP A 147 17.82 -6.64 -24.64
N LEU A 148 17.33 -7.11 -23.48
CA LEU A 148 16.24 -6.46 -22.75
C LEU A 148 16.68 -5.13 -22.10
N GLU A 149 17.88 -5.06 -21.51
CA GLU A 149 18.44 -3.81 -20.97
C GLU A 149 18.70 -2.78 -22.09
N LYS A 150 19.09 -3.24 -23.28
CA LYS A 150 19.20 -2.44 -24.49
C LYS A 150 17.84 -1.93 -24.98
N GLN A 151 16.83 -2.79 -25.11
CA GLN A 151 15.45 -2.37 -25.46
C GLN A 151 14.89 -1.37 -24.44
N MET A 152 15.13 -1.58 -23.15
CA MET A 152 14.78 -0.66 -22.04
C MET A 152 15.57 0.67 -22.07
N SER A 153 16.68 0.73 -22.81
CA SER A 153 17.46 1.94 -23.04
C SER A 153 16.95 2.68 -24.28
N ASP A 154 16.74 1.98 -25.39
CA ASP A 154 16.16 2.52 -26.63
C ASP A 154 14.76 3.10 -26.40
N LEU A 155 13.90 2.41 -25.64
CA LEU A 155 12.57 2.91 -25.24
C LEU A 155 12.67 4.18 -24.36
N ARG A 156 13.68 4.29 -23.50
CA ARG A 156 13.93 5.52 -22.71
C ARG A 156 14.40 6.67 -23.60
N VAL A 157 15.22 6.40 -24.62
CA VAL A 157 15.62 7.41 -25.62
C VAL A 157 14.42 7.87 -26.45
N GLN A 158 13.56 6.94 -26.89
CA GLN A 158 12.33 7.28 -27.62
C GLN A 158 11.34 8.10 -26.76
N LEU A 159 11.13 7.72 -25.51
CA LEU A 159 10.29 8.48 -24.57
C LEU A 159 10.84 9.90 -24.36
N ASN A 160 12.13 10.05 -24.09
CA ASN A 160 12.78 11.36 -23.94
C ASN A 160 12.66 12.20 -25.23
N PHE A 161 12.84 11.60 -26.41
CA PHE A 161 12.64 12.29 -27.69
C PHE A 161 11.19 12.75 -27.87
N SER A 162 10.21 11.93 -27.49
CA SER A 162 8.78 12.27 -27.56
C SER A 162 8.40 13.41 -26.58
N ALA A 163 8.98 13.43 -25.39
CA ALA A 163 8.78 14.49 -24.40
C ALA A 163 9.35 15.83 -24.91
N VAL A 164 10.61 15.83 -25.36
CA VAL A 164 11.27 17.02 -25.93
C VAL A 164 10.55 17.52 -27.19
N ALA A 165 10.02 16.63 -28.03
CA ALA A 165 9.19 17.01 -29.19
C ALA A 165 7.87 17.69 -28.75
N SER A 166 7.23 17.21 -27.68
CA SER A 166 6.02 17.83 -27.13
C SER A 166 6.30 19.22 -26.55
N GLU A 167 7.38 19.37 -25.77
CA GLU A 167 7.83 20.65 -25.22
C GLU A 167 8.17 21.67 -26.33
N LEU A 168 8.86 21.23 -27.39
CA LEU A 168 9.19 22.07 -28.54
C LEU A 168 7.93 22.60 -29.25
N GLU A 169 6.94 21.74 -29.45
CA GLU A 169 5.66 22.12 -30.07
C GLU A 169 4.79 23.00 -29.14
N GLU A 170 4.99 22.95 -27.82
CA GLU A 170 4.41 23.93 -26.87
C GLU A 170 5.11 25.28 -26.90
N VAL A 171 6.44 25.31 -26.94
CA VAL A 171 7.22 26.55 -27.07
C VAL A 171 6.87 27.27 -28.39
N LYS A 172 6.72 26.52 -29.48
CA LYS A 172 6.23 27.01 -30.78
C LYS A 172 4.82 27.59 -30.69
N ARG A 173 3.86 26.88 -30.07
CA ARG A 173 2.50 27.40 -29.79
C ARG A 173 2.50 28.63 -28.87
N CYS A 174 3.47 28.78 -27.97
CA CYS A 174 3.70 29.99 -27.17
C CYS A 174 4.25 31.16 -28.00
N MET A 175 5.21 30.91 -28.91
CA MET A 175 5.73 31.92 -29.84
C MET A 175 4.64 32.45 -30.75
N GLU A 176 3.87 31.57 -31.41
CA GLU A 176 2.78 32.00 -32.28
C GLU A 176 1.74 32.88 -31.57
N ARG A 177 1.39 32.55 -30.32
CA ARG A 177 0.48 33.38 -29.52
C ARG A 177 1.05 34.78 -29.30
N ARG A 178 2.32 34.87 -28.87
CA ARG A 178 3.04 36.13 -28.67
C ARG A 178 3.18 36.95 -29.95
N ASP A 179 3.41 36.34 -31.10
CA ASP A 179 3.50 37.06 -32.38
C ASP A 179 2.13 37.53 -32.89
N LYS A 180 1.07 36.73 -32.70
CA LYS A 180 -0.33 37.15 -32.96
C LYS A 180 -0.75 38.31 -32.04
N GLU A 181 -0.28 38.33 -30.80
CA GLU A 181 -0.50 39.41 -29.83
C GLU A 181 0.31 40.67 -30.16
N LYS A 182 1.58 40.52 -30.54
CA LYS A 182 2.45 41.60 -31.06
C LYS A 182 1.88 42.24 -32.32
N ALA A 183 1.31 41.44 -33.23
CA ALA A 183 0.60 41.94 -34.42
C ALA A 183 -0.67 42.72 -34.06
N ARG A 184 -1.45 42.26 -33.06
CA ARG A 184 -2.61 43.01 -32.52
C ARG A 184 -2.19 44.35 -31.91
N LEU A 185 -1.11 44.38 -31.13
CA LEU A 185 -0.57 45.61 -30.54
C LEU A 185 -0.06 46.58 -31.61
N ALA A 186 0.67 46.09 -32.63
CA ALA A 186 1.06 46.91 -33.78
C ALA A 186 -0.16 47.52 -34.49
N ALA A 187 -1.20 46.73 -34.75
CA ALA A 187 -2.45 47.20 -35.36
C ALA A 187 -3.26 48.18 -34.48
N GLN A 188 -3.04 48.22 -33.16
CA GLN A 188 -3.60 49.26 -32.27
C GLN A 188 -2.74 50.52 -32.19
N VAL A 189 -1.44 50.44 -32.47
CA VAL A 189 -0.50 51.57 -32.45
C VAL A 189 -0.43 52.30 -33.81
N GLU A 190 -0.57 51.59 -34.93
CA GLU A 190 -0.60 52.17 -36.28
C GLU A 190 -1.62 53.34 -36.41
N PRO A 191 -2.87 53.23 -35.91
CA PRO A 191 -3.83 54.33 -35.94
C PRO A 191 -3.41 55.52 -35.08
N LEU A 192 -2.74 55.31 -33.94
CA LEU A 192 -2.25 56.37 -33.06
C LEU A 192 -1.06 57.12 -33.67
N ILE A 193 -0.20 56.40 -34.41
CA ILE A 193 0.88 56.98 -35.22
C ILE A 193 0.30 57.80 -36.39
N LEU A 194 -0.76 57.31 -37.04
CA LEU A 194 -1.49 58.09 -38.05
C LEU A 194 -2.16 59.33 -37.45
N LEU A 195 -2.81 59.22 -36.28
CA LEU A 195 -3.53 60.32 -35.64
C LEU A 195 -2.56 61.41 -35.17
N THR A 196 -1.37 61.05 -34.66
CA THR A 196 -0.31 62.04 -34.35
C THR A 196 0.33 62.66 -35.59
N LYS A 197 0.45 61.94 -36.72
CA LYS A 197 0.82 62.52 -38.02
C LYS A 197 -0.23 63.52 -38.52
N VAL A 198 -1.52 63.16 -38.47
CA VAL A 198 -2.64 64.02 -38.88
C VAL A 198 -2.72 65.28 -38.01
N LEU A 199 -2.63 65.15 -36.68
CA LEU A 199 -2.62 66.31 -35.78
C LEU A 199 -1.42 67.24 -36.03
N LYS A 200 -0.22 66.69 -36.33
CA LYS A 200 0.92 67.52 -36.76
C LYS A 200 0.63 68.28 -38.06
N TYR A 201 0.06 67.62 -39.07
CA TYR A 201 -0.28 68.24 -40.34
C TYR A 201 -1.37 69.33 -40.21
N ASP A 202 -2.44 69.06 -39.47
CA ASP A 202 -3.56 70.00 -39.29
C ASP A 202 -3.16 71.22 -38.43
N TYR A 203 -2.28 71.03 -37.44
CA TYR A 203 -1.66 72.14 -36.71
C TYR A 203 -0.78 73.00 -37.64
N PHE A 204 0.06 72.37 -38.48
CA PHE A 204 0.89 73.08 -39.46
C PHE A 204 0.04 73.83 -40.52
N ALA A 205 -1.07 73.23 -40.95
CA ALA A 205 -2.03 73.85 -41.88
C ALA A 205 -2.69 75.08 -41.27
N LYS A 206 -3.11 75.02 -40.00
CA LYS A 206 -3.71 76.15 -39.26
C LYS A 206 -2.72 77.28 -38.98
N VAL A 207 -1.47 76.97 -38.63
CA VAL A 207 -0.40 77.98 -38.52
C VAL A 207 -0.10 78.63 -39.88
N SER A 208 -0.11 77.84 -40.96
CA SER A 208 0.07 78.33 -42.34
C SER A 208 -1.10 79.19 -42.84
N SER A 209 -2.35 78.89 -42.43
CA SER A 209 -3.51 79.70 -42.79
C SER A 209 -3.59 81.01 -42.01
N LEU A 210 -3.32 81.02 -40.69
CA LEU A 210 -3.16 82.27 -39.93
C LEU A 210 -2.02 83.13 -40.51
N SER A 211 -0.87 82.51 -40.83
CA SER A 211 0.24 83.23 -41.49
C SER A 211 -0.09 83.71 -42.91
N LYS A 212 -1.22 83.29 -43.51
CA LYS A 212 -1.73 83.83 -44.78
C LYS A 212 -2.78 84.91 -44.56
N SER A 213 -3.72 84.78 -43.61
CA SER A 213 -4.71 85.85 -43.36
C SER A 213 -4.03 87.12 -42.86
N MET A 214 -3.11 87.01 -41.89
CA MET A 214 -2.28 88.15 -41.43
C MET A 214 -1.41 88.76 -42.55
N LEU A 215 -1.26 88.09 -43.69
CA LEU A 215 -0.50 88.56 -44.86
C LEU A 215 -1.42 89.10 -45.97
N LEU A 216 -2.73 88.94 -45.85
CA LEU A 216 -3.75 89.66 -46.62
C LEU A 216 -4.14 90.96 -45.91
N ASP A 217 -4.42 90.92 -44.61
CA ASP A 217 -4.81 92.11 -43.81
C ASP A 217 -3.73 93.22 -43.87
N TYR A 218 -2.45 92.82 -43.94
CA TYR A 218 -1.30 93.73 -44.10
C TYR A 218 -0.99 94.12 -45.55
N LYS A 219 -1.77 93.66 -46.54
CA LYS A 219 -1.55 93.95 -47.95
C LYS A 219 -2.30 95.20 -48.44
N GLU A 220 -3.33 95.62 -47.73
CA GLU A 220 -4.15 96.80 -48.09
C GLU A 220 -3.55 98.13 -47.59
N ASN A 221 -2.64 98.08 -46.61
CA ASN A 221 -1.95 99.26 -46.08
C ASN A 221 -0.59 99.49 -46.77
N GLY A 222 -0.53 100.49 -47.64
CA GLY A 222 0.55 100.72 -48.61
C GLY A 222 1.89 101.26 -48.11
N TYR A 223 2.56 100.58 -47.17
CA TYR A 223 3.94 100.89 -46.74
C TYR A 223 4.95 99.81 -47.15
N TRP A 224 5.32 99.79 -48.44
CA TRP A 224 6.14 98.72 -49.05
C TRP A 224 7.51 99.17 -49.54
N GLN A 225 8.56 98.83 -48.78
CA GLN A 225 9.77 98.16 -49.31
C GLN A 225 10.69 97.65 -48.18
N GLN A 226 11.03 98.47 -47.19
CA GLN A 226 11.94 98.09 -46.10
C GLN A 226 11.40 96.91 -45.24
N ASN A 227 10.11 96.94 -44.88
CA ASN A 227 9.51 95.90 -44.03
C ASN A 227 9.44 94.51 -44.69
N PHE A 228 9.35 94.42 -46.03
CA PHE A 228 9.29 93.12 -46.72
C PHE A 228 10.65 92.39 -46.68
N ILE A 229 11.76 93.13 -46.75
CA ILE A 229 13.11 92.57 -46.56
C ILE A 229 13.28 92.11 -45.11
N MET A 230 12.83 92.92 -44.15
CA MET A 230 12.88 92.57 -42.73
C MET A 230 12.07 91.31 -42.42
N LEU A 231 10.84 91.20 -42.93
CA LEU A 231 9.94 90.07 -42.69
C LEU A 231 10.42 88.77 -43.38
N ASN A 232 11.00 88.86 -44.58
CA ASN A 232 11.63 87.69 -45.22
C ASN A 232 12.93 87.26 -44.53
N THR A 233 13.70 88.20 -43.99
CA THR A 233 14.88 87.88 -43.16
C THR A 233 14.43 87.21 -41.86
N LEU A 234 13.40 87.73 -41.19
CA LEU A 234 12.77 87.08 -40.03
C LEU A 234 12.24 85.68 -40.36
N LYS A 235 11.53 85.47 -41.48
CA LYS A 235 11.10 84.14 -41.91
C LYS A 235 12.29 83.20 -42.16
N LYS A 236 13.38 83.65 -42.79
CA LYS A 236 14.59 82.84 -42.98
C LYS A 236 15.31 82.54 -41.65
N CYS A 237 15.33 83.46 -40.70
CA CYS A 237 15.88 83.25 -39.36
C CYS A 237 15.04 82.26 -38.56
N VAL A 238 13.71 82.45 -38.48
CA VAL A 238 12.80 81.53 -37.78
C VAL A 238 12.83 80.13 -38.39
N PHE A 239 12.87 80.00 -39.72
CA PHE A 239 12.99 78.69 -40.37
C PHE A 239 14.34 78.01 -40.05
N LYS A 240 15.45 78.75 -40.05
CA LYS A 240 16.75 78.21 -39.60
C LYS A 240 16.77 77.82 -38.12
N ILE A 241 16.17 78.62 -37.24
CA ILE A 241 16.05 78.30 -35.81
C ILE A 241 15.22 77.02 -35.63
N PHE A 242 14.10 76.87 -36.34
CA PHE A 242 13.26 75.68 -36.28
C PHE A 242 13.99 74.43 -36.80
N CYS A 243 14.76 74.54 -37.89
CA CYS A 243 15.61 73.44 -38.37
C CYS A 243 16.71 73.05 -37.38
N VAL A 244 17.34 74.01 -36.69
CA VAL A 244 18.38 73.74 -35.69
C VAL A 244 17.79 73.06 -34.44
N VAL A 245 16.66 73.56 -33.93
CA VAL A 245 15.97 72.95 -32.77
C VAL A 245 15.50 71.53 -33.05
N ASN A 246 15.06 71.24 -34.28
CA ASN A 246 14.55 69.91 -34.65
C ASN A 246 15.66 68.90 -35.02
N ILE A 247 16.94 69.31 -34.98
CA ILE A 247 18.12 68.45 -35.15
C ILE A 247 18.81 68.18 -33.81
N MET A 248 18.84 69.16 -32.89
CA MET A 248 19.45 69.03 -31.55
C MET A 248 18.50 68.40 -30.51
N ALA A 249 17.81 67.33 -30.90
CA ALA A 249 16.97 66.52 -30.01
C ALA A 249 17.63 65.19 -29.56
N ASN A 250 18.81 64.88 -30.13
CA ASN A 250 19.70 63.82 -29.70
C ASN A 250 21.09 64.42 -29.38
N GLU A 251 21.79 63.78 -28.45
CA GLU A 251 23.16 64.06 -28.00
C GLU A 251 23.39 65.39 -27.25
N THR A 252 24.36 65.34 -26.33
CA THR A 252 24.58 66.36 -25.28
C THR A 252 25.97 66.98 -25.38
N GLU A 253 26.04 68.24 -24.92
CA GLU A 253 27.25 69.04 -24.66
C GLU A 253 28.00 69.71 -25.85
N VAL A 254 28.78 70.74 -25.47
CA VAL A 254 29.82 71.45 -26.24
C VAL A 254 29.40 72.19 -27.52
N ASN A 255 28.96 73.46 -27.41
CA ASN A 255 29.69 74.62 -27.96
C ASN A 255 28.98 76.00 -27.74
N ILE A 256 29.20 76.64 -26.60
CA ILE A 256 28.76 78.04 -26.36
C ILE A 256 29.57 79.05 -27.21
N LEU A 257 30.76 78.68 -27.68
CA LEU A 257 31.66 79.57 -28.44
C LEU A 257 31.26 79.86 -29.89
N PHE A 258 30.33 79.10 -30.49
CA PHE A 258 29.91 79.33 -31.88
C PHE A 258 28.97 80.55 -32.02
N LEU A 259 28.02 80.70 -31.10
CA LEU A 259 27.02 81.79 -31.10
C LEU A 259 27.66 83.19 -31.03
N HIS A 260 28.71 83.35 -30.23
CA HIS A 260 29.41 84.63 -30.06
C HIS A 260 30.16 85.09 -31.34
N LYS A 261 30.48 84.17 -32.26
CA LYS A 261 31.26 84.47 -33.48
C LYS A 261 30.41 85.04 -34.62
N GLU A 262 29.15 84.59 -34.76
CA GLU A 262 28.24 85.10 -35.81
C GLU A 262 27.47 86.36 -35.40
N MET A 263 27.14 86.55 -34.10
CA MET A 263 26.54 87.82 -33.64
C MET A 263 27.46 89.03 -33.91
N LYS A 264 28.79 88.85 -33.88
CA LYS A 264 29.75 89.90 -34.25
C LYS A 264 29.72 90.25 -35.75
N LYS A 265 29.33 89.34 -36.64
CA LYS A 265 29.22 89.60 -38.08
C LYS A 265 27.92 90.32 -38.45
N THR A 266 26.80 89.97 -37.83
CA THR A 266 25.53 90.67 -38.08
C THR A 266 25.53 92.10 -37.53
N LEU A 267 26.18 92.35 -36.38
CA LEU A 267 26.37 93.71 -35.87
C LEU A 267 27.31 94.58 -36.73
N ALA A 268 28.26 93.97 -37.46
CA ALA A 268 29.10 94.69 -38.41
C ALA A 268 28.36 95.14 -39.69
N TYR A 269 27.19 94.54 -39.98
CA TYR A 269 26.38 94.83 -41.17
C TYR A 269 25.32 95.94 -40.97
N LEU A 270 25.18 96.47 -39.74
CA LEU A 270 24.15 97.44 -39.34
C LEU A 270 24.77 98.71 -38.74
N GLY A 271 25.87 99.19 -39.34
CA GLY A 271 26.79 100.18 -38.75
C GLY A 271 26.18 101.52 -38.35
N LEU A 272 25.73 101.64 -37.10
CA LEU A 272 25.34 102.89 -36.45
C LEU A 272 25.96 102.98 -35.03
N GLY A 273 27.18 103.50 -34.97
CA GLY A 273 27.85 103.91 -33.72
C GLY A 273 27.89 105.43 -33.60
N PHE A 274 27.39 105.98 -32.50
CA PHE A 274 27.19 107.43 -32.33
C PHE A 274 28.46 108.22 -31.95
N ARG A 275 28.79 109.26 -32.74
CA ARG A 275 29.42 110.54 -32.31
C ARG A 275 28.88 111.63 -33.28
N PHE A 276 28.03 112.59 -32.94
CA PHE A 276 27.97 113.58 -31.84
C PHE A 276 28.93 114.79 -32.02
N GLN A 277 28.47 115.78 -32.79
CA GLN A 277 28.84 117.22 -32.72
C GLN A 277 27.62 118.02 -33.22
N MET A 278 26.87 118.69 -32.34
CA MET A 278 27.04 120.07 -31.86
C MET A 278 26.64 121.16 -32.85
N PHE A 279 25.53 121.85 -32.55
CA PHE A 279 24.87 122.84 -33.40
C PHE A 279 24.80 124.19 -32.65
N THR A 280 25.77 125.09 -32.84
CA THR A 280 25.66 126.49 -32.34
C THR A 280 26.70 127.41 -33.00
N LYS A 281 26.27 128.62 -33.42
CA LYS A 281 26.94 129.50 -34.41
C LYS A 281 26.96 128.81 -35.79
N VAL A 282 26.48 129.37 -36.91
CA VAL A 282 26.17 130.75 -37.33
C VAL A 282 24.93 130.65 -38.26
N ARG A 283 23.83 131.41 -38.18
CA ARG A 283 23.35 132.53 -37.32
C ARG A 283 24.07 133.88 -37.36
N ASN A 284 24.58 134.26 -38.54
CA ASN A 284 24.96 135.61 -38.99
C ASN A 284 25.36 135.49 -40.48
N LEU A 285 24.35 135.43 -41.37
CA LEU A 285 24.35 135.42 -42.85
C LEU A 285 22.95 134.90 -43.25
N LEU A 286 21.86 135.65 -43.15
CA LEU A 286 21.62 137.10 -43.26
C LEU A 286 21.69 137.63 -44.69
N CYS A 287 20.52 138.06 -45.19
CA CYS A 287 20.23 138.73 -46.48
C CYS A 287 20.41 137.91 -47.77
N ALA A 288 19.68 138.37 -48.81
CA ALA A 288 19.65 137.91 -50.21
C ALA A 288 19.06 136.49 -50.48
N LEU A 289 18.11 136.32 -51.41
CA LEU A 289 17.30 137.33 -52.11
C LEU A 289 15.99 136.76 -52.67
N THR A 290 14.91 137.53 -52.59
CA THR A 290 13.67 137.33 -53.35
C THR A 290 13.54 138.38 -54.45
N VAL A 291 13.11 137.94 -55.64
CA VAL A 291 12.36 138.67 -56.69
C VAL A 291 12.86 140.05 -57.18
N LYS A 292 13.07 140.17 -58.50
CA LYS A 292 12.74 141.34 -59.36
C LYS A 292 12.61 140.83 -60.81
N LEU A 293 11.46 140.89 -61.49
CA LEU A 293 10.62 142.01 -61.94
C LEU A 293 11.23 142.81 -63.11
N ALA A 294 10.43 143.02 -64.17
CA ALA A 294 10.83 143.68 -65.41
C ALA A 294 9.78 144.71 -65.90
N TYR A 295 10.21 145.97 -65.91
CA TYR A 295 9.81 147.13 -66.73
C TYR A 295 8.34 147.64 -66.82
N PRO A 296 8.12 148.95 -67.10
CA PRO A 296 6.86 149.64 -66.76
C PRO A 296 6.17 150.40 -67.92
N VAL A 297 5.12 151.13 -67.54
CA VAL A 297 4.21 151.96 -68.37
C VAL A 297 4.85 153.26 -68.87
N ASN A 298 4.34 153.81 -69.97
CA ASN A 298 4.74 155.08 -70.56
C ASN A 298 3.59 156.11 -70.48
N ALA A 299 3.84 157.34 -70.02
CA ALA A 299 2.85 158.40 -69.91
C ALA A 299 3.49 159.80 -70.05
N MET A 300 2.84 160.68 -70.82
CA MET A 300 3.35 162.02 -71.15
C MET A 300 2.32 163.09 -70.79
N MET A 301 2.52 163.80 -69.66
CA MET A 301 1.87 165.10 -69.37
C MET A 301 2.52 165.79 -68.16
N PHE A 302 3.52 166.64 -68.41
CA PHE A 302 3.87 167.76 -67.52
C PHE A 302 4.60 168.86 -68.31
N SER A 303 3.88 169.48 -69.26
CA SER A 303 4.38 170.61 -70.05
C SER A 303 3.21 171.45 -70.59
N ASN A 304 3.38 172.78 -70.61
CA ASN A 304 2.54 173.77 -71.31
C ASN A 304 1.20 174.27 -70.70
N ILE A 305 0.91 174.12 -69.40
CA ILE A 305 0.09 175.14 -68.69
C ILE A 305 1.01 176.32 -68.29
N LEU A 306 1.69 176.89 -69.28
CA LEU A 306 2.55 178.09 -69.15
C LEU A 306 2.90 178.72 -70.52
N LYS A 307 2.00 178.59 -71.52
CA LYS A 307 2.11 179.29 -72.83
C LYS A 307 1.12 180.44 -73.02
N SER A 308 0.27 180.73 -72.03
CA SER A 308 -0.66 181.89 -72.05
C SER A 308 -0.04 183.17 -71.48
N LEU A 309 1.26 183.41 -71.74
CA LEU A 309 1.97 184.64 -71.33
C LEU A 309 2.60 185.41 -72.51
N GLU A 310 2.31 185.02 -73.76
CA GLU A 310 2.67 185.79 -74.96
C GLU A 310 1.73 186.98 -75.24
N CYS A 311 0.87 187.36 -74.29
CA CYS A 311 0.18 188.65 -74.29
C CYS A 311 1.11 189.88 -74.23
N CYS A 312 2.44 189.68 -74.17
CA CYS A 312 3.43 190.72 -74.44
C CYS A 312 3.59 191.09 -75.93
N LEU A 313 3.03 190.30 -76.87
CA LEU A 313 3.23 190.52 -78.32
C LEU A 313 2.10 191.30 -79.03
N LEU A 314 0.90 191.40 -78.46
CA LEU A 314 -0.23 192.13 -79.07
C LEU A 314 -0.33 193.63 -78.69
N ILE A 315 0.67 194.15 -77.98
CA ILE A 315 0.91 195.61 -77.84
C ILE A 315 1.36 196.24 -79.19
N LYS A 316 1.72 195.44 -80.20
CA LYS A 316 2.40 195.91 -81.43
C LYS A 316 1.54 196.28 -82.65
N LEU A 317 0.21 196.08 -82.66
CA LEU A 317 -0.60 196.34 -83.86
C LEU A 317 -1.74 197.38 -83.75
N ILE A 318 -1.98 197.98 -82.58
CA ILE A 318 -2.79 199.22 -82.48
C ILE A 318 -1.84 200.40 -82.33
N SER A 319 -1.23 200.80 -83.44
CA SER A 319 -0.32 201.97 -83.51
C SER A 319 -0.40 202.76 -84.82
N SER A 320 -1.39 202.49 -85.69
CA SER A 320 -1.73 203.39 -86.80
C SER A 320 -3.18 203.23 -87.28
N VAL A 321 -4.07 204.10 -86.79
CA VAL A 321 -5.44 204.35 -87.29
C VAL A 321 -5.61 205.85 -87.62
N VAL A 322 -4.49 206.56 -87.87
CA VAL A 322 -4.40 208.02 -87.74
C VAL A 322 -4.38 208.77 -89.09
N VAL A 323 -4.52 208.10 -90.23
CA VAL A 323 -4.23 208.70 -91.55
C VAL A 323 -5.43 208.73 -92.53
N LYS A 324 -6.19 209.85 -92.51
CA LYS A 324 -7.01 210.46 -93.61
C LYS A 324 -8.28 209.69 -94.06
N LEU A 325 -9.53 210.19 -94.14
CA LEU A 325 -10.24 211.50 -93.98
C LEU A 325 -10.33 212.50 -95.19
N LEU A 326 -11.57 213.03 -95.47
CA LEU A 326 -12.01 214.27 -96.22
C LEU A 326 -12.21 214.19 -97.78
N ASP A 327 -13.06 214.96 -98.55
CA ASP A 327 -14.14 216.02 -98.38
C ASP A 327 -14.85 216.39 -99.76
N LYS A 328 -15.90 217.24 -100.02
CA LYS A 328 -17.10 217.88 -99.35
C LYS A 328 -18.05 218.66 -100.36
N GLY A 329 -19.37 218.86 -100.07
CA GLY A 329 -20.28 219.92 -100.66
C GLY A 329 -21.27 219.51 -101.79
N LYS A 330 -22.15 220.34 -102.45
CA LYS A 330 -22.96 221.61 -102.25
C LYS A 330 -23.70 221.95 -103.62
N ARG A 331 -24.76 222.76 -103.93
CA ARG A 331 -25.80 223.76 -103.46
C ARG A 331 -26.98 223.78 -104.54
N ASP A 332 -28.11 224.54 -104.68
CA ASP A 332 -28.95 225.60 -104.01
C ASP A 332 -30.39 225.76 -104.67
N LEU A 333 -31.15 226.87 -104.42
CA LEU A 333 -32.41 227.44 -105.05
C LEU A 333 -33.80 226.73 -104.90
N ASN A 334 -34.92 227.50 -105.03
CA ASN A 334 -36.27 227.10 -104.55
C ASN A 334 -37.51 227.91 -105.06
N HIS A 335 -38.52 227.27 -105.70
CA HIS A 335 -39.96 227.63 -105.53
C HIS A 335 -41.00 226.54 -105.87
N GLU A 336 -40.80 225.69 -106.88
CA GLU A 336 -41.79 224.64 -107.28
C GLU A 336 -41.91 223.47 -106.28
N ARG A 337 -41.04 223.39 -105.28
CA ARG A 337 -40.89 222.22 -104.38
C ARG A 337 -42.13 221.87 -103.56
N ASN A 338 -42.98 222.84 -103.23
CA ASN A 338 -43.99 222.66 -102.18
C ASN A 338 -45.13 221.69 -102.53
N TYR A 339 -45.52 221.56 -103.81
CA TYR A 339 -46.58 220.62 -104.19
C TYR A 339 -46.10 219.16 -104.28
N ILE A 340 -44.84 218.95 -104.71
CA ILE A 340 -44.25 217.61 -104.86
C ILE A 340 -43.83 217.04 -103.48
N LEU A 341 -43.33 217.87 -102.56
CA LEU A 341 -42.90 217.42 -101.22
C LEU A 341 -44.05 216.87 -100.35
N LEU A 342 -45.27 217.40 -100.48
CA LEU A 342 -46.41 216.90 -99.72
C LEU A 342 -46.88 215.52 -100.22
N TYR A 343 -46.89 215.29 -101.53
CA TYR A 343 -47.28 213.99 -102.10
C TYR A 343 -46.25 212.90 -101.77
N LEU A 344 -44.95 213.21 -101.84
CA LEU A 344 -43.88 212.30 -101.43
C LEU A 344 -43.90 211.98 -99.92
N ARG A 345 -44.34 212.90 -99.07
CA ARG A 345 -44.39 212.66 -97.62
C ARG A 345 -45.41 211.59 -97.23
N ALA A 346 -46.58 211.60 -97.90
CA ALA A 346 -47.64 210.64 -97.63
C ALA A 346 -47.26 209.20 -98.06
N THR A 347 -46.64 209.03 -99.23
CA THR A 347 -46.24 207.71 -99.72
C THR A 347 -45.10 207.11 -98.90
N VAL A 348 -44.07 207.89 -98.56
CA VAL A 348 -42.96 207.45 -97.70
C VAL A 348 -43.47 207.03 -96.31
N GLN A 349 -44.35 207.83 -95.68
CA GLN A 349 -44.90 207.47 -94.37
C GLN A 349 -45.75 206.19 -94.40
N GLY A 350 -46.44 205.93 -95.51
CA GLY A 350 -47.15 204.66 -95.75
C GLY A 350 -46.21 203.45 -95.87
N GLN A 351 -45.12 203.58 -96.64
CA GLN A 351 -44.13 202.51 -96.80
C GLN A 351 -43.43 202.15 -95.49
N TRP A 352 -42.96 203.15 -94.72
CA TRP A 352 -42.27 202.89 -93.45
C TRP A 352 -43.17 202.18 -92.42
N HIS A 353 -44.48 202.45 -92.39
CA HIS A 353 -45.42 201.69 -91.55
C HIS A 353 -45.65 200.26 -92.05
N LEU A 354 -45.58 200.00 -93.36
CA LEU A 354 -45.65 198.66 -93.93
C LEU A 354 -44.39 197.85 -93.62
N GLU A 355 -43.20 198.41 -93.83
CA GLU A 355 -41.92 197.76 -93.52
C GLU A 355 -41.77 197.47 -92.02
N LEU A 356 -42.16 198.40 -91.14
CA LEU A 356 -42.13 198.19 -89.69
C LEU A 356 -43.10 197.07 -89.24
N ASN A 357 -44.29 196.99 -89.85
CA ASN A 357 -45.25 195.91 -89.57
C ASN A 357 -44.78 194.56 -90.13
N ILE A 358 -44.13 194.53 -91.30
CA ILE A 358 -43.51 193.32 -91.85
C ILE A 358 -42.40 192.83 -90.91
N LEU A 359 -41.49 193.70 -90.49
CA LEU A 359 -40.42 193.35 -89.53
C LEU A 359 -40.99 192.86 -88.18
N LEU A 360 -42.05 193.48 -87.67
CA LEU A 360 -42.75 193.00 -86.46
C LEU A 360 -43.42 191.63 -86.65
N LEU A 361 -44.00 191.37 -87.82
CA LEU A 361 -44.59 190.07 -88.18
C LEU A 361 -43.50 188.99 -88.36
N GLU A 362 -42.37 189.33 -88.97
CA GLU A 362 -41.23 188.43 -89.13
C GLU A 362 -40.57 188.13 -87.78
N GLN A 363 -40.35 189.13 -86.92
CA GLN A 363 -39.83 188.92 -85.57
C GLN A 363 -40.79 188.08 -84.71
N ARG A 364 -42.11 188.32 -84.82
CA ARG A 364 -43.13 187.53 -84.12
C ARG A 364 -43.23 186.09 -84.65
N LYS A 365 -43.07 185.91 -85.97
CA LYS A 365 -42.95 184.59 -86.61
C LYS A 365 -41.70 183.86 -86.11
N LEU A 366 -40.55 184.54 -86.04
CA LEU A 366 -39.27 183.97 -85.59
C LEU A 366 -39.34 183.52 -84.13
N ASN A 367 -39.96 184.33 -83.25
CA ASN A 367 -40.22 183.96 -81.87
C ASN A 367 -41.15 182.74 -81.77
N LEU A 368 -42.25 182.71 -82.53
CA LEU A 368 -43.18 181.57 -82.54
C LEU A 368 -42.51 180.29 -83.07
N THR A 369 -41.66 180.35 -84.09
CA THR A 369 -40.87 179.19 -84.54
C THR A 369 -39.87 178.75 -83.48
N CYS A 370 -39.21 179.67 -82.78
CA CYS A 370 -38.29 179.33 -81.68
C CYS A 370 -39.02 178.69 -80.49
N GLU A 371 -40.20 179.20 -80.11
CA GLU A 371 -41.05 178.58 -79.08
C GLU A 371 -41.52 177.17 -79.48
N LEU A 372 -41.91 176.98 -80.75
CA LEU A 372 -42.29 175.67 -81.28
C LEU A 372 -41.12 174.70 -81.31
N GLU A 373 -39.96 175.10 -81.85
CA GLU A 373 -38.73 174.29 -81.82
C GLU A 373 -38.33 173.90 -80.39
N ASN A 374 -38.46 174.81 -79.42
CA ASN A 374 -38.10 174.53 -78.04
C ASN A 374 -39.09 173.56 -77.37
N ARG A 375 -40.38 173.62 -77.72
CA ARG A 375 -41.38 172.61 -77.31
C ARG A 375 -41.16 171.26 -78.01
N GLU A 376 -40.75 171.26 -79.28
CA GLU A 376 -40.41 170.05 -80.02
C GLU A 376 -39.16 169.39 -79.42
N LYS A 377 -38.11 170.16 -79.10
CA LYS A 377 -36.93 169.68 -78.36
C LYS A 377 -37.31 169.10 -76.98
N GLN A 378 -38.24 169.72 -76.25
CA GLN A 378 -38.78 169.18 -75.00
C GLN A 378 -39.58 167.88 -75.21
N GLN A 379 -40.40 167.79 -76.26
CA GLN A 379 -41.15 166.58 -76.58
C GLN A 379 -40.24 165.43 -77.00
N LEU A 380 -39.19 165.70 -77.79
CA LEU A 380 -38.14 164.74 -78.12
C LEU A 380 -37.39 164.26 -76.88
N GLN A 381 -37.02 165.17 -75.97
CA GLN A 381 -36.41 164.81 -74.68
C GLN A 381 -37.31 163.91 -73.82
N MET A 382 -38.63 164.17 -73.75
CA MET A 382 -39.57 163.27 -73.06
C MET A 382 -39.70 161.92 -73.77
N LEU A 383 -39.71 161.89 -75.10
CA LEU A 383 -39.76 160.64 -75.87
C LEU A 383 -38.49 159.81 -75.68
N ASP A 384 -37.31 160.44 -75.62
CA ASP A 384 -36.05 159.75 -75.38
C ASP A 384 -35.92 159.26 -73.93
N GLN A 385 -36.42 160.02 -72.95
CA GLN A 385 -36.59 159.54 -71.56
C GLN A 385 -37.55 158.35 -71.47
N LEU A 386 -38.68 158.36 -72.20
CA LEU A 386 -39.61 157.24 -72.24
C LEU A 386 -38.98 155.99 -72.91
N LYS A 387 -38.17 156.17 -73.96
CA LYS A 387 -37.38 155.06 -74.55
C LYS A 387 -36.32 154.54 -73.57
N GLU A 388 -35.62 155.41 -72.84
CA GLU A 388 -34.63 155.01 -71.84
C GLU A 388 -35.28 154.21 -70.70
N ILE A 389 -36.44 154.67 -70.22
CA ILE A 389 -37.27 153.95 -69.24
C ILE A 389 -37.75 152.60 -69.82
N GLN A 390 -38.23 152.55 -71.07
CA GLN A 390 -38.63 151.30 -71.73
C GLN A 390 -37.45 150.33 -71.85
N ASN A 391 -36.30 150.78 -72.35
CA ASN A 391 -35.08 149.97 -72.46
C ASN A 391 -34.63 149.43 -71.10
N HIS A 392 -34.78 150.22 -70.02
CA HIS A 392 -34.51 149.78 -68.66
C HIS A 392 -35.52 148.74 -68.16
N PHE A 393 -36.82 148.89 -68.46
CA PHE A 393 -37.83 147.87 -68.15
C PHE A 393 -37.57 146.56 -68.91
N GLU A 394 -37.33 146.62 -70.23
CA GLU A 394 -37.00 145.43 -71.05
C GLU A 394 -35.71 144.75 -70.55
N THR A 395 -34.68 145.53 -70.21
CA THR A 395 -33.45 145.01 -69.59
C THR A 395 -33.70 144.38 -68.21
N CYS A 396 -34.61 144.94 -67.42
CA CYS A 396 -34.97 144.42 -66.11
C CYS A 396 -35.80 143.13 -66.23
N GLU A 397 -36.75 143.09 -67.16
CA GLU A 397 -37.59 141.91 -67.44
C GLU A 397 -36.74 140.75 -68.01
N ALA A 398 -35.79 141.04 -68.90
CA ALA A 398 -34.84 140.05 -69.39
C ALA A 398 -33.96 139.47 -68.27
N LYS A 399 -33.50 140.32 -67.33
CA LYS A 399 -32.77 139.88 -66.12
C LYS A 399 -33.66 139.07 -65.18
N HIS A 400 -34.93 139.45 -65.02
CA HIS A 400 -35.89 138.70 -64.22
C HIS A 400 -36.10 137.29 -64.81
N LYS A 401 -36.42 137.20 -66.11
CA LYS A 401 -36.58 135.91 -66.82
C LYS A 401 -35.32 135.04 -66.75
N HIS A 402 -34.13 135.63 -66.81
CA HIS A 402 -32.87 134.90 -66.62
C HIS A 402 -32.71 134.40 -65.17
N ALA A 403 -33.06 135.21 -64.17
CA ALA A 403 -33.05 134.80 -62.77
C ALA A 403 -34.09 133.70 -62.49
N ASP A 404 -35.30 133.78 -63.05
CA ASP A 404 -36.35 132.76 -62.94
C ASP A 404 -35.88 131.41 -63.51
N LEU A 405 -35.20 131.42 -64.68
CA LEU A 405 -34.60 130.24 -65.28
C LEU A 405 -33.51 129.65 -64.37
N GLN A 406 -32.60 130.47 -63.83
CA GLN A 406 -31.57 130.00 -62.91
C GLN A 406 -32.15 129.47 -61.59
N ILE A 407 -33.21 130.08 -61.06
CA ILE A 407 -33.93 129.60 -59.87
C ILE A 407 -34.61 128.26 -60.17
N SER A 408 -35.22 128.10 -61.34
CA SER A 408 -35.83 126.84 -61.80
C SER A 408 -34.78 125.73 -61.94
N GLU A 409 -33.65 126.02 -62.60
CA GLU A 409 -32.51 125.10 -62.73
C GLU A 409 -31.96 124.68 -61.36
N LEU A 410 -31.72 125.63 -60.44
CA LEU A 410 -31.24 125.34 -59.10
C LEU A 410 -32.27 124.58 -58.25
N THR A 411 -33.56 124.84 -58.43
CA THR A 411 -34.64 124.11 -57.75
C THR A 411 -34.68 122.66 -58.24
N HIS A 412 -34.60 122.43 -59.55
CA HIS A 412 -34.56 121.08 -60.11
C HIS A 412 -33.32 120.30 -59.65
N HIS A 413 -32.14 120.93 -59.60
CA HIS A 413 -30.93 120.32 -59.04
C HIS A 413 -31.08 119.99 -57.55
N ALA A 414 -31.74 120.86 -56.77
CA ALA A 414 -32.01 120.61 -55.36
C ALA A 414 -32.98 119.43 -55.17
N GLU A 415 -34.07 119.36 -55.96
CA GLU A 415 -34.99 118.23 -55.93
C GLU A 415 -34.34 116.90 -56.32
N ASP A 416 -33.47 116.90 -57.32
CA ASP A 416 -32.80 115.67 -57.76
C ASP A 416 -31.71 115.25 -56.76
N ALA A 417 -31.07 116.21 -56.09
CA ALA A 417 -30.22 115.93 -54.93
C ALA A 417 -31.00 115.36 -53.73
N THR A 418 -32.22 115.84 -53.44
CA THR A 418 -33.06 115.24 -52.38
C THR A 418 -33.56 113.85 -52.78
N LYS A 419 -33.98 113.63 -54.03
CA LYS A 419 -34.36 112.30 -54.54
C LYS A 419 -33.21 111.29 -54.43
N GLN A 420 -31.97 111.71 -54.73
CA GLN A 420 -30.77 110.88 -54.52
C GLN A 420 -30.48 110.63 -53.03
N ALA A 421 -30.60 111.64 -52.17
CA ALA A 421 -30.42 111.47 -50.73
C ALA A 421 -31.46 110.52 -50.10
N GLU A 422 -32.72 110.57 -50.56
CA GLU A 422 -33.79 109.65 -50.17
C GLU A 422 -33.53 108.22 -50.65
N GLN A 423 -33.01 108.05 -51.87
CA GLN A 423 -32.58 106.74 -52.39
C GLN A 423 -31.45 106.14 -51.54
N TYR A 424 -30.39 106.91 -51.27
CA TYR A 424 -29.30 106.45 -50.39
C TYR A 424 -29.77 106.16 -48.96
N LEU A 425 -30.74 106.92 -48.43
CA LEU A 425 -31.34 106.66 -47.13
C LEU A 425 -32.15 105.35 -47.12
N MET A 426 -32.92 105.06 -48.18
CA MET A 426 -33.64 103.80 -48.35
C MET A 426 -32.68 102.60 -48.49
N GLU A 427 -31.63 102.73 -49.30
CA GLU A 427 -30.59 101.70 -49.44
C GLU A 427 -29.86 101.44 -48.11
N PHE A 428 -29.53 102.50 -47.37
CA PHE A 428 -28.93 102.40 -46.04
C PHE A 428 -29.87 101.67 -45.05
N GLN A 429 -31.16 102.03 -45.02
CA GLN A 429 -32.13 101.37 -44.15
C GLN A 429 -32.34 99.88 -44.50
N GLN A 430 -32.36 99.53 -45.79
CA GLN A 430 -32.42 98.12 -46.23
C GLN A 430 -31.15 97.36 -45.85
N SER A 431 -29.97 97.95 -46.06
CA SER A 431 -28.67 97.38 -45.67
C SER A 431 -28.57 97.19 -44.15
N GLU A 432 -29.05 98.15 -43.36
CA GLU A 432 -29.13 98.01 -41.90
C GLU A 432 -30.13 96.93 -41.47
N ALA A 433 -31.31 96.84 -42.10
CA ALA A 433 -32.27 95.78 -41.80
C ALA A 433 -31.66 94.38 -42.05
N LEU A 434 -30.97 94.20 -43.18
CA LEU A 434 -30.23 92.97 -43.50
C LEU A 434 -29.08 92.72 -42.51
N ARG A 435 -28.34 93.75 -42.10
CA ARG A 435 -27.30 93.68 -41.06
C ARG A 435 -27.89 93.20 -39.73
N GLN A 436 -29.00 93.78 -39.28
CA GLN A 436 -29.69 93.37 -38.05
C GLN A 436 -30.24 91.95 -38.13
N GLU A 437 -30.71 91.50 -39.30
CA GLU A 437 -31.16 90.12 -39.48
C GLU A 437 -30.00 89.12 -39.49
N ALA A 438 -28.85 89.49 -40.08
CA ALA A 438 -27.61 88.71 -39.99
C ALA A 438 -27.05 88.66 -38.56
N GLU A 439 -27.13 89.77 -37.82
CA GLU A 439 -26.80 89.86 -36.39
C GLU A 439 -27.63 88.85 -35.58
N LYS A 440 -28.96 88.85 -35.74
CA LYS A 440 -29.88 87.90 -35.10
C LYS A 440 -29.55 86.45 -35.46
N ARG A 441 -29.32 86.14 -36.74
CA ARG A 441 -28.91 84.79 -37.18
C ARG A 441 -27.58 84.36 -36.56
N ARG A 442 -26.61 85.27 -36.41
CA ARG A 442 -25.33 85.02 -35.74
C ARG A 442 -25.53 84.71 -34.25
N GLU A 443 -26.41 85.42 -33.57
CA GLU A 443 -26.74 85.15 -32.17
C GLU A 443 -27.50 83.85 -31.97
N GLU A 444 -28.47 83.53 -32.83
CA GLU A 444 -29.13 82.22 -32.84
C GLU A 444 -28.13 81.07 -33.02
N LEU A 445 -27.19 81.19 -33.97
CA LEU A 445 -26.17 80.17 -34.20
C LEU A 445 -25.21 80.04 -33.01
N LYS A 446 -24.85 81.16 -32.38
CA LYS A 446 -24.07 81.20 -31.13
C LYS A 446 -24.79 80.48 -29.98
N LEU A 447 -26.09 80.71 -29.81
CA LEU A 447 -26.91 80.02 -28.79
C LEU A 447 -27.06 78.52 -29.10
N LYS A 448 -27.35 78.15 -30.36
CA LYS A 448 -27.44 76.74 -30.81
C LYS A 448 -26.11 76.01 -30.61
N ALA A 449 -24.98 76.66 -30.86
CA ALA A 449 -23.64 76.12 -30.59
C ALA A 449 -23.35 75.99 -29.09
N GLN A 450 -23.68 76.99 -28.27
CA GLN A 450 -23.52 76.94 -26.82
C GLN A 450 -24.37 75.83 -26.17
N GLU A 451 -25.62 75.67 -26.60
CA GLU A 451 -26.48 74.59 -26.14
C GLU A 451 -25.95 73.21 -26.59
N SER A 452 -25.46 73.09 -27.82
CA SER A 452 -24.79 71.86 -28.30
C SER A 452 -23.57 71.52 -27.44
N ILE A 453 -22.74 72.51 -27.09
CA ILE A 453 -21.59 72.34 -26.19
C ILE A 453 -22.06 71.93 -24.78
N ARG A 454 -23.15 72.51 -24.26
CA ARG A 454 -23.73 72.13 -22.95
C ARG A 454 -24.23 70.68 -22.97
N GLN A 455 -24.88 70.25 -24.05
CA GLN A 455 -25.32 68.86 -24.23
C GLN A 455 -24.13 67.89 -24.34
N TRP A 456 -23.08 68.24 -25.08
CA TRP A 456 -21.87 67.41 -25.17
C TRP A 456 -21.12 67.32 -23.83
N LYS A 457 -21.00 68.42 -23.07
CA LYS A 457 -20.47 68.40 -21.68
C LYS A 457 -21.32 67.52 -20.76
N LEU A 458 -22.64 67.53 -20.90
CA LEU A 458 -23.54 66.66 -20.13
C LEU A 458 -23.43 65.18 -20.55
N LYS A 459 -23.21 64.90 -21.85
CA LYS A 459 -22.92 63.54 -22.36
C LYS A 459 -21.59 63.03 -21.83
N HIS A 460 -20.53 63.85 -21.90
CA HIS A 460 -19.22 63.53 -21.30
C HIS A 460 -19.37 63.17 -19.83
N LYS A 461 -19.97 64.06 -19.02
CA LYS A 461 -20.17 63.84 -17.58
C LYS A 461 -21.09 62.66 -17.22
N LYS A 462 -21.86 62.13 -18.18
CA LYS A 462 -22.60 60.87 -18.02
C LYS A 462 -21.73 59.64 -18.34
N LEU A 463 -20.92 59.70 -19.40
CA LEU A 463 -20.00 58.63 -19.80
C LEU A 463 -18.86 58.48 -18.79
N GLU A 464 -18.27 59.60 -18.35
CA GLU A 464 -17.28 59.73 -17.28
C GLU A 464 -17.76 59.03 -16.00
N ARG A 465 -18.97 59.35 -15.52
CA ARG A 465 -19.62 58.66 -14.39
C ARG A 465 -20.00 57.19 -14.64
N ALA A 466 -20.08 56.75 -15.89
CA ALA A 466 -20.33 55.34 -16.22
C ALA A 466 -19.01 54.55 -16.25
N LEU A 467 -17.93 55.18 -16.72
CA LEU A 467 -16.57 54.66 -16.68
C LEU A 467 -16.07 54.54 -15.23
N GLU A 468 -16.28 55.56 -14.41
CA GLU A 468 -15.97 55.55 -12.97
C GLU A 468 -16.61 54.32 -12.29
N LYS A 469 -17.91 54.12 -12.50
CA LYS A 469 -18.66 52.97 -11.99
C LYS A 469 -18.18 51.63 -12.56
N GLN A 470 -17.74 51.60 -13.80
CA GLN A 470 -17.14 50.40 -14.38
C GLN A 470 -15.80 50.08 -13.72
N SER A 471 -14.97 51.09 -13.40
CA SER A 471 -13.77 50.93 -12.58
C SER A 471 -14.13 50.42 -11.18
N GLU A 472 -15.04 51.09 -10.46
CA GLU A 472 -15.51 50.66 -9.14
C GLU A 472 -15.94 49.18 -9.12
N THR A 473 -16.63 48.71 -10.18
CA THR A 473 -17.01 47.29 -10.30
C THR A 473 -15.86 46.37 -10.71
N LEU A 474 -14.90 46.83 -11.52
CA LEU A 474 -13.69 46.09 -11.89
C LEU A 474 -12.78 45.89 -10.67
N ASP A 475 -12.60 46.94 -9.87
CA ASP A 475 -11.82 46.94 -8.64
C ASP A 475 -12.45 45.97 -7.62
N GLN A 476 -13.77 46.05 -7.40
CA GLN A 476 -14.51 45.09 -6.56
C GLN A 476 -14.43 43.64 -7.06
N LEU A 477 -14.40 43.40 -8.38
CA LEU A 477 -14.20 42.06 -8.95
C LEU A 477 -12.76 41.58 -8.79
N THR A 478 -11.80 42.49 -8.87
CA THR A 478 -10.36 42.21 -8.68
C THR A 478 -10.08 41.86 -7.22
N ASP A 479 -10.63 42.59 -6.26
CA ASP A 479 -10.55 42.27 -4.83
C ASP A 479 -11.20 40.93 -4.48
N LYS A 480 -12.38 40.62 -5.05
CA LYS A 480 -13.02 39.31 -4.90
C LYS A 480 -12.16 38.18 -5.48
N ASN A 481 -11.56 38.39 -6.64
CA ASN A 481 -10.67 37.41 -7.26
C ASN A 481 -9.39 37.20 -6.42
N ASN A 482 -8.81 38.28 -5.90
CA ASN A 482 -7.66 38.24 -4.98
C ASN A 482 -7.99 37.51 -3.67
N GLN A 483 -9.22 37.67 -3.16
CA GLN A 483 -9.69 36.95 -1.97
C GLN A 483 -9.90 35.45 -2.26
N ILE A 484 -10.56 35.10 -3.37
CA ILE A 484 -10.73 33.71 -3.82
C ILE A 484 -9.37 33.04 -4.05
N LEU A 485 -8.36 33.76 -4.54
CA LEU A 485 -7.00 33.24 -4.71
C LEU A 485 -6.31 32.92 -3.37
N LYS A 486 -6.55 33.70 -2.30
CA LYS A 486 -6.07 33.39 -0.95
C LYS A 486 -6.78 32.15 -0.40
N GLU A 487 -8.11 32.15 -0.43
CA GLU A 487 -8.93 31.02 0.03
C GLU A 487 -8.56 29.71 -0.69
N LYS A 488 -8.27 29.77 -1.99
CA LYS A 488 -7.77 28.64 -2.79
C LYS A 488 -6.41 28.14 -2.29
N GLU A 489 -5.46 29.03 -1.99
CA GLU A 489 -4.14 28.63 -1.52
C GLU A 489 -4.20 28.13 -0.05
N GLU A 490 -5.08 28.68 0.78
CA GLU A 490 -5.40 28.18 2.12
C GLU A 490 -6.00 26.76 2.08
N LEU A 491 -6.99 26.51 1.22
CA LEU A 491 -7.59 25.18 1.00
C LEU A 491 -6.57 24.17 0.46
N LYS A 492 -5.67 24.61 -0.43
CA LYS A 492 -4.57 23.80 -0.97
C LYS A 492 -3.55 23.45 0.12
N ASN A 493 -3.23 24.38 1.01
CA ASN A 493 -2.38 24.11 2.18
C ASN A 493 -3.04 23.14 3.18
N GLN A 494 -4.36 23.27 3.41
CA GLN A 494 -5.14 22.31 4.18
C GLN A 494 -5.11 20.91 3.53
N LEU A 495 -5.25 20.83 2.19
CA LEU A 495 -5.15 19.58 1.44
C LEU A 495 -3.77 18.91 1.59
N TYR A 496 -2.67 19.67 1.51
CA TYR A 496 -1.32 19.11 1.76
C TYR A 496 -1.15 18.62 3.20
N ALA A 497 -1.67 19.33 4.20
CA ALA A 497 -1.65 18.89 5.59
C ALA A 497 -2.46 17.59 5.79
N ALA A 498 -3.65 17.48 5.19
CA ALA A 498 -4.47 16.27 5.23
C ALA A 498 -3.81 15.08 4.50
N LEU A 499 -3.18 15.31 3.35
CA LEU A 499 -2.40 14.29 2.64
C LEU A 499 -1.22 13.79 3.48
N GLN A 500 -0.50 14.68 4.17
CA GLN A 500 0.59 14.29 5.06
C GLN A 500 0.08 13.48 6.28
N GLN A 501 -1.09 13.81 6.82
CA GLN A 501 -1.73 13.01 7.87
C GLN A 501 -2.12 11.61 7.37
N ILE A 502 -2.73 11.51 6.19
CA ILE A 502 -3.07 10.22 5.56
C ILE A 502 -1.81 9.38 5.32
N GLU A 503 -0.72 10.00 4.86
CA GLU A 503 0.53 9.30 4.59
C GLU A 503 1.27 8.85 5.88
N ASN A 504 1.08 9.57 6.99
CA ASN A 504 1.54 9.12 8.31
C ASN A 504 0.69 7.93 8.81
N LEU A 505 -0.64 8.04 8.76
CA LEU A 505 -1.56 6.97 9.16
C LEU A 505 -1.37 5.68 8.33
N ARG A 506 -1.00 5.80 7.05
CA ARG A 506 -0.61 4.66 6.20
C ARG A 506 0.66 3.97 6.69
N LYS A 507 1.67 4.72 7.16
CA LYS A 507 2.90 4.16 7.73
C LYS A 507 2.61 3.47 9.06
N GLU A 508 1.83 4.10 9.94
CA GLU A 508 1.37 3.51 11.20
C GLU A 508 0.58 2.21 10.96
N LEU A 509 -0.32 2.19 9.98
CA LEU A 509 -1.06 0.99 9.58
C LEU A 509 -0.13 -0.12 9.05
N ASN A 510 0.84 0.22 8.19
CA ASN A 510 1.83 -0.74 7.68
C ASN A 510 2.74 -1.28 8.80
N GLU A 511 3.12 -0.45 9.78
CA GLU A 511 3.81 -0.89 10.98
C GLU A 511 2.97 -1.86 11.83
N VAL A 512 1.67 -1.59 11.99
CA VAL A 512 0.76 -2.50 12.72
C VAL A 512 0.57 -3.82 11.95
N LEU A 513 0.42 -3.78 10.63
CA LEU A 513 0.29 -4.98 9.79
C LEU A 513 1.55 -5.85 9.81
N THR A 514 2.75 -5.25 9.71
CA THR A 514 4.03 -5.99 9.80
C THR A 514 4.26 -6.56 11.20
N LYS A 515 3.98 -5.79 12.27
CA LYS A 515 4.03 -6.31 13.66
C LYS A 515 3.06 -7.48 13.86
N ARG A 516 1.87 -7.42 13.26
CA ARG A 516 0.87 -8.49 13.31
C ARG A 516 1.29 -9.73 12.51
N ALA A 517 1.85 -9.58 11.31
CA ALA A 517 2.36 -10.71 10.52
C ALA A 517 3.44 -11.49 11.29
N LEU A 518 4.40 -10.78 11.91
CA LEU A 518 5.43 -11.39 12.76
C LEU A 518 4.84 -12.11 13.99
N GLN A 519 3.75 -11.60 14.58
CA GLN A 519 3.03 -12.27 15.67
C GLN A 519 2.27 -13.52 15.19
N GLU A 520 1.70 -13.50 13.99
CA GLU A 520 1.02 -14.65 13.40
C GLU A 520 2.02 -15.75 12.99
N GLU A 521 3.22 -15.38 12.52
CA GLU A 521 4.35 -16.31 12.32
C GLU A 521 4.87 -16.90 13.65
N GLU A 522 5.01 -16.08 14.70
CA GLU A 522 5.45 -16.54 16.03
C GLU A 522 4.40 -17.47 16.67
N LEU A 523 3.10 -17.19 16.49
CA LEU A 523 2.00 -18.06 16.91
C LEU A 523 2.01 -19.38 16.14
N HIS A 524 2.13 -19.36 14.81
CA HIS A 524 2.24 -20.59 14.01
C HIS A 524 3.43 -21.45 14.45
N CYS A 525 4.59 -20.84 14.77
CA CYS A 525 5.75 -21.56 15.32
C CYS A 525 5.46 -22.20 16.69
N LYS A 526 4.64 -21.56 17.54
CA LYS A 526 4.21 -22.10 18.85
C LYS A 526 3.16 -23.20 18.68
N GLU A 527 2.22 -23.05 17.75
CA GLU A 527 1.20 -24.05 17.43
C GLU A 527 1.80 -25.31 16.82
N GLN A 528 2.77 -25.18 15.91
CA GLN A 528 3.53 -26.31 15.37
C GLN A 528 4.22 -27.08 16.50
N LYS A 529 5.01 -26.40 17.36
CA LYS A 529 5.66 -27.02 18.52
C LYS A 529 4.67 -27.68 19.47
N LEU A 530 3.49 -27.09 19.67
CA LEU A 530 2.42 -27.69 20.48
C LEU A 530 1.82 -28.94 19.80
N SER A 531 1.74 -28.97 18.47
CA SER A 531 1.34 -30.16 17.71
C SER A 531 2.40 -31.26 17.79
N ASP A 532 3.69 -30.92 17.65
CA ASP A 532 4.80 -31.86 17.77
C ASP A 532 4.85 -32.49 19.17
N VAL A 533 4.69 -31.69 20.22
CA VAL A 533 4.60 -32.16 21.62
C VAL A 533 3.36 -33.03 21.86
N LYS A 534 2.20 -32.70 21.26
CA LYS A 534 0.99 -33.54 21.35
C LYS A 534 1.14 -34.87 20.63
N ALA A 535 1.80 -34.90 19.48
CA ALA A 535 2.11 -36.15 18.77
C ALA A 535 3.01 -37.03 19.64
N HIS A 536 4.12 -36.47 20.14
CA HIS A 536 5.02 -37.20 21.02
C HIS A 536 4.36 -37.65 22.35
N GLN A 537 3.43 -36.86 22.90
CA GLN A 537 2.62 -37.27 24.04
C GLN A 537 1.73 -38.49 23.69
N ALA A 538 1.09 -38.49 22.52
CA ALA A 538 0.27 -39.63 22.08
C ALA A 538 1.11 -40.90 21.84
N ASP A 539 2.33 -40.76 21.31
CA ASP A 539 3.28 -41.86 21.16
C ASP A 539 3.68 -42.44 22.54
N LEU A 540 3.96 -41.59 23.52
CA LEU A 540 4.28 -41.99 24.89
C LEU A 540 3.07 -42.59 25.63
N GLU A 541 1.86 -42.07 25.41
CA GLU A 541 0.62 -42.66 25.94
C GLU A 541 0.37 -44.06 25.36
N LEU A 542 0.71 -44.28 24.09
CA LEU A 542 0.68 -45.61 23.46
C LEU A 542 1.76 -46.54 24.03
N GLU A 543 3.01 -46.08 24.18
CA GLU A 543 4.09 -46.88 24.79
C GLU A 543 3.77 -47.27 26.24
N VAL A 544 3.18 -46.36 27.03
CA VAL A 544 2.71 -46.62 28.39
C VAL A 544 1.55 -47.62 28.40
N LYS A 545 0.61 -47.50 27.46
CA LYS A 545 -0.51 -48.45 27.32
C LYS A 545 -0.01 -49.85 26.96
N ASP A 546 0.88 -49.97 25.99
CA ASP A 546 1.45 -51.25 25.56
C ASP A 546 2.35 -51.86 26.66
N SER A 547 3.09 -51.02 27.39
CA SER A 547 3.80 -51.42 28.61
C SER A 547 2.83 -51.96 29.68
N LEU A 548 1.69 -51.29 29.90
CA LEU A 548 0.67 -51.73 30.85
C LEU A 548 -0.04 -53.01 30.39
N GLU A 549 -0.26 -53.22 29.09
CA GLU A 549 -0.76 -54.49 28.55
C GLU A 549 0.26 -55.63 28.70
N THR A 550 1.55 -55.38 28.50
CA THR A 550 2.59 -56.39 28.75
C THR A 550 2.78 -56.69 30.23
N ILE A 551 2.65 -55.70 31.13
CA ILE A 551 2.60 -55.90 32.58
C ILE A 551 1.39 -56.76 32.96
N ASN A 552 0.17 -56.40 32.53
CA ASN A 552 -1.03 -57.20 32.79
C ASN A 552 -0.90 -58.65 32.29
N ARG A 553 -0.28 -58.85 31.12
CA ARG A 553 0.05 -60.19 30.59
C ARG A 553 1.00 -60.94 31.51
N LEU A 554 2.10 -60.30 31.95
CA LEU A 554 3.08 -60.89 32.86
C LEU A 554 2.50 -61.17 34.25
N GLU A 555 1.65 -60.31 34.80
CA GLU A 555 0.91 -60.55 36.04
C GLU A 555 -0.05 -61.74 35.89
N SER A 556 -0.76 -61.85 34.77
CA SER A 556 -1.63 -63.00 34.49
C SER A 556 -0.83 -64.31 34.43
N GLU A 557 0.39 -64.27 33.88
CA GLU A 557 1.27 -65.44 33.78
C GLU A 557 1.90 -65.78 35.12
N LEU A 558 2.34 -64.78 35.90
CA LEU A 558 2.80 -64.93 37.28
C LEU A 558 1.69 -65.52 38.18
N LYS A 559 0.43 -65.12 37.97
CA LYS A 559 -0.74 -65.67 38.67
C LYS A 559 -1.01 -67.12 38.30
N LYS A 560 -0.84 -67.50 37.02
CA LYS A 560 -0.86 -68.92 36.58
C LYS A 560 0.29 -69.70 37.22
N GLN A 561 1.53 -69.21 37.12
CA GLN A 561 2.72 -69.84 37.69
C GLN A 561 2.59 -70.00 39.21
N SER A 562 2.08 -69.00 39.93
CA SER A 562 1.81 -69.07 41.37
C SER A 562 0.77 -70.14 41.70
N LYS A 563 -0.34 -70.24 40.93
CA LYS A 563 -1.32 -71.32 41.08
C LYS A 563 -0.69 -72.69 40.83
N CYS A 564 0.06 -72.86 39.75
CA CYS A 564 0.77 -74.11 39.44
C CYS A 564 1.81 -74.44 40.51
N GLN A 565 2.51 -73.45 41.08
CA GLN A 565 3.46 -73.66 42.17
C GLN A 565 2.76 -74.05 43.48
N SER A 566 1.59 -73.47 43.80
CA SER A 566 0.80 -73.91 44.97
C SER A 566 0.27 -75.33 44.79
N GLN A 567 -0.19 -75.68 43.58
CA GLN A 567 -0.64 -77.02 43.25
C GLN A 567 0.51 -78.04 43.32
N MET A 568 1.67 -77.73 42.72
CA MET A 568 2.89 -78.54 42.85
C MET A 568 3.37 -78.68 44.31
N LYS A 569 3.16 -77.67 45.17
CA LYS A 569 3.44 -77.76 46.61
C LYS A 569 2.49 -78.72 47.32
N THR A 570 1.19 -78.72 46.99
CA THR A 570 0.23 -79.69 47.55
C THR A 570 0.43 -81.10 47.02
N GLU A 571 0.73 -81.27 45.73
CA GLU A 571 1.07 -82.56 45.13
C GLU A 571 2.38 -83.10 45.69
N LYS A 572 3.41 -82.26 45.87
CA LYS A 572 4.64 -82.64 46.58
C LYS A 572 4.36 -83.07 48.01
N ALA A 573 3.53 -82.34 48.76
CA ALA A 573 3.20 -82.70 50.14
C ALA A 573 2.48 -84.06 50.22
N HIS A 574 1.51 -84.32 49.33
CA HIS A 574 0.87 -85.64 49.19
C HIS A 574 1.88 -86.75 48.88
N LEU A 575 2.80 -86.51 47.94
CA LEU A 575 3.85 -87.48 47.61
C LEU A 575 4.85 -87.69 48.76
N GLU A 576 5.16 -86.66 49.56
CA GLU A 576 5.98 -86.79 50.76
C GLU A 576 5.26 -87.56 51.89
N GLU A 577 3.94 -87.40 52.01
CA GLU A 577 3.08 -88.18 52.93
C GLU A 577 2.96 -89.64 52.48
N GLU A 578 2.72 -89.90 51.19
CA GLU A 578 2.68 -91.24 50.60
C GLU A 578 4.04 -91.95 50.72
N ILE A 579 5.16 -91.24 50.52
CA ILE A 579 6.52 -91.76 50.79
C ILE A 579 6.73 -92.03 52.29
N ALA A 580 6.13 -91.24 53.19
CA ALA A 580 6.21 -91.49 54.63
C ALA A 580 5.38 -92.72 55.04
N GLU A 581 4.19 -92.91 54.48
CA GLU A 581 3.37 -94.11 54.70
C GLU A 581 4.03 -95.36 54.10
N LEU A 582 4.61 -95.28 52.90
CA LEU A 582 5.40 -96.36 52.30
C LEU A 582 6.66 -96.71 53.10
N LYS A 583 7.31 -95.73 53.74
CA LYS A 583 8.42 -95.99 54.68
C LYS A 583 7.93 -96.64 55.98
N LYS A 584 6.74 -96.27 56.45
CA LYS A 584 6.09 -96.82 57.65
C LYS A 584 5.60 -98.26 57.42
N SER A 585 5.06 -98.59 56.24
CA SER A 585 4.79 -99.97 55.85
C SER A 585 6.09 -100.75 55.65
N GLN A 586 7.07 -100.24 54.91
CA GLN A 586 8.38 -100.90 54.78
C GLN A 586 9.06 -101.18 56.14
N ALA A 587 8.95 -100.27 57.11
CA ALA A 587 9.45 -100.47 58.47
C ALA A 587 8.67 -101.57 59.22
N LYS A 588 7.34 -101.62 59.07
CA LYS A 588 6.48 -102.68 59.62
C LYS A 588 6.80 -104.04 58.97
N ASP A 589 6.91 -104.11 57.66
CA ASP A 589 7.21 -105.33 56.91
C ASP A 589 8.61 -105.84 57.27
N LYS A 590 9.58 -104.94 57.45
CA LYS A 590 10.92 -105.26 57.96
C LYS A 590 10.89 -105.77 59.41
N ALA A 591 10.02 -105.22 60.27
CA ALA A 591 9.83 -105.74 61.62
C ALA A 591 9.20 -107.15 61.61
N GLN A 592 8.17 -107.38 60.78
CA GLN A 592 7.58 -108.70 60.59
C GLN A 592 8.58 -109.71 60.00
N LEU A 593 9.48 -109.28 59.11
CA LEU A 593 10.53 -110.13 58.55
C LEU A 593 11.60 -110.48 59.61
N LEU A 594 11.93 -109.56 60.53
CA LEU A 594 12.78 -109.84 61.70
C LEU A 594 12.10 -110.77 62.71
N GLU A 595 10.81 -110.58 62.99
CA GLU A 595 9.99 -111.44 63.85
C GLU A 595 9.89 -112.86 63.25
N MET A 596 9.73 -112.98 61.94
CA MET A 596 9.77 -114.25 61.22
C MET A 596 11.18 -114.86 61.19
N GLN A 597 12.24 -114.04 61.17
CA GLN A 597 13.63 -114.50 61.30
C GLN A 597 13.92 -115.01 62.73
N GLU A 598 13.31 -114.41 63.76
CA GLU A 598 13.37 -114.86 65.15
C GLU A 598 12.66 -116.21 65.30
N ALA A 599 11.43 -116.34 64.80
CA ALA A 599 10.73 -117.63 64.75
C ALA A 599 11.51 -118.72 64.00
N VAL A 600 12.28 -118.36 62.96
CA VAL A 600 13.19 -119.28 62.26
C VAL A 600 14.41 -119.67 63.12
N LYS A 601 14.93 -118.79 64.00
CA LYS A 601 15.95 -119.17 65.00
C LYS A 601 15.36 -120.16 66.00
N ASP A 602 14.17 -119.89 66.53
CA ASP A 602 13.52 -120.73 67.54
C ASP A 602 13.17 -122.11 66.98
N LEU A 603 12.61 -122.18 65.77
CA LEU A 603 12.41 -123.44 65.05
C LEU A 603 13.73 -124.16 64.74
N SER A 604 14.83 -123.43 64.54
CA SER A 604 16.16 -124.02 64.36
C SER A 604 16.75 -124.55 65.67
N ALA A 605 16.48 -123.90 66.81
CA ALA A 605 16.85 -124.37 68.13
C ALA A 605 16.05 -125.62 68.51
N ILE A 606 14.73 -125.62 68.30
CA ILE A 606 13.86 -126.80 68.46
C ILE A 606 14.34 -127.95 67.58
N ARG A 607 14.76 -127.68 66.33
CA ARG A 607 15.35 -128.69 65.44
C ARG A 607 16.70 -129.22 65.96
N ALA A 608 17.52 -128.40 66.60
CA ALA A 608 18.77 -128.83 67.22
C ALA A 608 18.51 -129.71 68.45
N ASP A 609 17.56 -129.34 69.33
CA ASP A 609 17.18 -130.15 70.48
C ASP A 609 16.54 -131.49 70.09
N LEU A 610 15.73 -131.52 69.02
CA LEU A 610 15.21 -132.76 68.46
C LEU A 610 16.33 -133.63 67.84
N ALA A 611 17.34 -133.03 67.22
CA ALA A 611 18.51 -133.76 66.72
C ALA A 611 19.38 -134.32 67.86
N ASN A 612 19.55 -133.56 68.95
CA ASN A 612 20.26 -134.00 70.15
C ASN A 612 19.53 -135.19 70.80
N LYS A 613 18.22 -135.09 71.02
CA LYS A 613 17.39 -136.18 71.56
C LYS A 613 17.40 -137.42 70.65
N LEU A 614 17.41 -137.25 69.33
CA LEU A 614 17.55 -138.35 68.38
C LEU A 614 18.94 -139.02 68.48
N ALA A 615 20.00 -138.26 68.74
CA ALA A 615 21.34 -138.80 68.95
C ALA A 615 21.49 -139.52 70.30
N GLU A 616 20.87 -139.00 71.36
CA GLU A 616 20.77 -139.67 72.67
C GLU A 616 19.99 -140.99 72.56
N GLU A 617 18.84 -140.99 71.90
CA GLU A 617 18.03 -142.20 71.69
C GLU A 617 18.74 -143.22 70.78
N GLN A 618 19.50 -142.77 69.76
CA GLN A 618 20.37 -143.67 68.98
C GLN A 618 21.52 -144.24 69.82
N LYS A 619 22.00 -143.52 70.84
CA LYS A 619 23.04 -144.00 71.77
C LYS A 619 22.45 -145.05 72.72
N ALA A 620 21.31 -144.77 73.35
CA ALA A 620 20.56 -145.72 74.17
C ALA A 620 20.19 -146.98 73.38
N ARG A 621 19.73 -146.84 72.13
CA ARG A 621 19.39 -147.98 71.25
C ARG A 621 20.60 -148.83 70.87
N LYS A 622 21.80 -148.23 70.71
CA LYS A 622 23.06 -148.98 70.54
C LYS A 622 23.46 -149.74 71.81
N GLU A 623 23.23 -149.15 72.98
CA GLU A 623 23.52 -149.77 74.28
C GLU A 623 22.56 -150.93 74.58
N VAL A 624 21.27 -150.79 74.27
CA VAL A 624 20.28 -151.89 74.31
C VAL A 624 20.63 -153.01 73.32
N LEU A 625 21.08 -152.68 72.10
CA LEU A 625 21.53 -153.68 71.12
C LEU A 625 22.79 -154.42 71.59
N LYS A 626 23.72 -153.75 72.27
CA LYS A 626 24.88 -154.40 72.90
C LYS A 626 24.45 -155.33 74.03
N ASN A 627 23.57 -154.87 74.93
CA ASN A 627 23.06 -155.73 76.01
C ASN A 627 22.29 -156.94 75.47
N LEU A 628 21.61 -156.81 74.32
CA LEU A 628 21.01 -157.94 73.59
C LEU A 628 22.06 -158.89 73.00
N SER A 629 23.15 -158.40 72.41
CA SER A 629 24.22 -159.29 71.93
C SER A 629 24.92 -160.02 73.08
N ASP A 630 25.14 -159.33 74.20
CA ASP A 630 25.85 -159.88 75.36
C ASP A 630 24.99 -160.98 76.04
N LEU A 631 23.67 -160.76 76.18
CA LEU A 631 22.71 -161.79 76.61
C LEU A 631 22.58 -162.93 75.57
N GLN A 632 22.66 -162.64 74.27
CA GLN A 632 22.59 -163.68 73.23
C GLN A 632 23.86 -164.53 73.18
N THR A 633 25.03 -163.98 73.52
CA THR A 633 26.25 -164.78 73.73
C THR A 633 26.18 -165.59 75.02
N GLN A 634 25.62 -165.05 76.10
CA GLN A 634 25.43 -165.77 77.37
C GLN A 634 24.42 -166.92 77.23
N ALA A 635 23.38 -166.76 76.40
CA ALA A 635 22.47 -167.84 76.04
C ALA A 635 23.19 -168.94 75.24
N LYS A 636 23.97 -168.58 74.21
CA LYS A 636 24.75 -169.55 73.43
C LYS A 636 25.78 -170.31 74.25
N SER A 637 26.49 -169.63 75.16
CA SER A 637 27.43 -170.32 76.06
C SER A 637 26.70 -171.25 77.03
N ARG A 638 25.45 -170.96 77.41
CA ARG A 638 24.60 -171.87 78.21
C ARG A 638 24.09 -173.06 77.41
N ASP A 639 23.75 -172.88 76.14
CA ASP A 639 23.43 -173.97 75.23
C ASP A 639 24.66 -174.85 74.95
N GLU A 640 25.86 -174.27 74.87
CA GLU A 640 27.15 -174.95 74.73
C GLU A 640 27.57 -175.68 76.03
N GLU A 641 27.37 -175.09 77.20
CA GLU A 641 27.50 -175.75 78.51
C GLU A 641 26.53 -176.95 78.62
N THR A 642 25.29 -176.79 78.16
CA THR A 642 24.29 -177.87 78.19
C THR A 642 24.62 -178.97 77.17
N ALA A 643 25.09 -178.59 75.97
CA ALA A 643 25.53 -179.52 74.95
C ALA A 643 26.79 -180.29 75.37
N THR A 644 27.74 -179.64 76.04
CA THR A 644 28.96 -180.30 76.56
C THR A 644 28.67 -181.24 77.73
N ILE A 645 27.73 -180.93 78.62
CA ILE A 645 27.25 -181.89 79.63
C ILE A 645 26.56 -183.10 78.95
N ILE A 646 25.74 -182.86 77.92
CA ILE A 646 25.06 -183.94 77.17
C ILE A 646 26.05 -184.79 76.35
N THR A 647 27.13 -184.23 75.81
CA THR A 647 28.18 -185.01 75.14
C THR A 647 29.11 -185.70 76.12
N GLN A 648 29.41 -185.12 77.29
CA GLN A 648 30.18 -185.77 78.36
C GLN A 648 29.47 -187.02 78.88
N LEU A 649 28.17 -186.93 79.21
CA LEU A 649 27.36 -188.07 79.66
C LEU A 649 27.16 -189.15 78.57
N LYS A 650 27.15 -188.74 77.29
CA LYS A 650 27.23 -189.71 76.17
C LYS A 650 28.63 -190.33 76.08
N LEU A 651 29.70 -189.56 76.25
CA LEU A 651 31.07 -190.05 76.16
C LEU A 651 31.35 -191.07 77.27
N GLU A 652 30.91 -190.83 78.50
CA GLU A 652 31.05 -191.77 79.63
C GLU A 652 30.30 -193.09 79.35
N ARG A 653 29.04 -193.00 78.91
CA ARG A 653 28.24 -194.18 78.51
C ARG A 653 28.88 -194.93 77.33
N ASP A 654 29.36 -194.20 76.32
CA ASP A 654 29.94 -194.76 75.10
C ASP A 654 31.41 -195.18 75.31
N VAL A 655 32.05 -194.78 76.42
CA VAL A 655 33.31 -195.32 76.95
C VAL A 655 33.01 -196.62 77.69
N HIS A 656 32.07 -196.67 78.63
CA HIS A 656 31.71 -197.91 79.31
C HIS A 656 31.17 -199.00 78.36
N GLN A 657 30.46 -198.61 77.29
CA GLN A 657 30.09 -199.53 76.21
C GLN A 657 31.33 -200.09 75.48
N ARG A 658 32.33 -199.25 75.18
CA ARG A 658 33.61 -199.70 74.60
C ARG A 658 34.46 -200.50 75.57
N GLU A 659 34.50 -200.17 76.85
CA GLU A 659 35.19 -200.96 77.87
C GLU A 659 34.54 -202.34 78.03
N LEU A 660 33.21 -202.44 77.91
CA LEU A 660 32.49 -203.72 77.84
C LEU A 660 32.80 -204.49 76.54
N GLU A 661 32.88 -203.82 75.39
CA GLU A 661 33.23 -204.44 74.10
C GLU A 661 34.71 -204.84 74.00
N ASP A 662 35.62 -204.06 74.57
CA ASP A 662 37.05 -204.35 74.68
C ASP A 662 37.31 -205.43 75.74
N LEU A 663 36.62 -205.44 76.88
CA LEU A 663 36.68 -206.55 77.83
C LEU A 663 36.07 -207.83 77.22
N THR A 664 34.98 -207.74 76.46
CA THR A 664 34.37 -208.90 75.80
C THR A 664 35.26 -209.42 74.68
N SER A 665 35.79 -208.56 73.81
CA SER A 665 36.66 -208.96 72.69
C SER A 665 38.07 -209.34 73.15
N SER A 666 38.60 -208.74 74.22
CA SER A 666 39.82 -209.20 74.90
C SER A 666 39.59 -210.54 75.58
N LEU A 667 38.48 -210.75 76.29
CA LEU A 667 38.10 -212.05 76.83
C LEU A 667 37.92 -213.09 75.71
N GLN A 668 37.42 -212.70 74.55
CA GLN A 668 37.26 -213.57 73.39
C GLN A 668 38.58 -213.81 72.62
N SER A 669 39.52 -212.86 72.66
CA SER A 669 40.90 -213.00 72.17
C SER A 669 41.73 -213.89 73.10
N VAL A 670 41.61 -213.69 74.42
CA VAL A 670 42.21 -214.56 75.44
C VAL A 670 41.59 -215.94 75.40
N LYS A 671 40.27 -216.07 75.20
CA LYS A 671 39.59 -217.36 75.01
C LYS A 671 40.09 -218.06 73.75
N THR A 672 40.20 -217.39 72.61
CA THR A 672 40.71 -218.01 71.37
C THR A 672 42.21 -218.32 71.42
N LYS A 673 43.03 -217.47 72.06
CA LYS A 673 44.45 -217.77 72.36
C LYS A 673 44.59 -218.89 73.39
N HIS A 674 43.67 -219.01 74.35
CA HIS A 674 43.66 -220.10 75.32
C HIS A 674 43.15 -221.39 74.68
N GLU A 675 42.19 -221.34 73.76
CA GLU A 675 41.76 -222.47 72.93
C GLU A 675 42.90 -222.95 72.00
N GLN A 676 43.64 -222.02 71.38
CA GLN A 676 44.84 -222.33 70.58
C GLN A 676 45.96 -222.90 71.46
N ASN A 677 46.30 -222.25 72.57
CA ASN A 677 47.26 -222.77 73.54
C ASN A 677 46.80 -224.11 74.13
N ILE A 678 45.51 -224.36 74.32
CA ILE A 678 44.98 -225.65 74.76
C ILE A 678 45.07 -226.68 73.64
N GLN A 679 44.87 -226.33 72.37
CA GLN A 679 45.09 -227.25 71.25
C GLN A 679 46.58 -227.59 71.07
N GLU A 680 47.49 -226.63 71.24
CA GLU A 680 48.93 -226.87 71.23
C GLU A 680 49.41 -227.62 72.48
N LEU A 681 48.91 -227.28 73.67
CA LEU A 681 49.19 -227.99 74.91
C LEU A 681 48.55 -229.39 74.92
N MET A 682 47.42 -229.61 74.26
CA MET A 682 46.86 -230.95 73.99
C MET A 682 47.67 -231.71 72.94
N LYS A 683 48.39 -231.04 72.06
CA LYS A 683 49.33 -231.64 71.12
C LYS A 683 50.64 -232.02 71.82
N HIS A 684 51.12 -231.16 72.73
CA HIS A 684 52.25 -231.43 73.62
C HIS A 684 51.93 -232.54 74.61
N PHE A 685 50.83 -232.44 75.36
CA PHE A 685 50.35 -233.50 76.25
C PHE A 685 50.00 -234.79 75.50
N LYS A 686 49.53 -234.77 74.24
CA LYS A 686 49.39 -236.04 73.48
C LYS A 686 50.76 -236.67 73.21
N LYS A 687 51.77 -235.88 72.88
CA LYS A 687 53.15 -236.35 72.66
C LYS A 687 53.79 -236.84 73.96
N GLU A 688 53.83 -236.01 74.99
CA GLU A 688 54.32 -236.35 76.33
C GLU A 688 53.54 -237.50 76.96
N LYS A 689 52.24 -237.65 76.68
CA LYS A 689 51.44 -238.81 77.15
C LYS A 689 51.70 -240.06 76.34
N SER A 690 51.97 -240.00 75.03
CA SER A 690 52.48 -241.18 74.32
C SER A 690 53.86 -241.60 74.83
N GLU A 691 54.76 -240.62 75.05
CA GLU A 691 56.09 -240.85 75.61
C GLU A 691 56.00 -241.38 77.06
N ALA A 692 55.08 -240.87 77.87
CA ALA A 692 54.81 -241.39 79.22
C ALA A 692 54.06 -242.73 79.21
N GLU A 693 53.23 -243.04 78.21
CA GLU A 693 52.59 -244.35 78.05
C GLU A 693 53.57 -245.42 77.56
N ASP A 694 54.64 -245.03 76.85
CA ASP A 694 55.81 -245.87 76.59
C ASP A 694 56.62 -246.06 77.88
N HIS A 695 56.97 -244.98 78.62
CA HIS A 695 57.68 -245.10 79.91
C HIS A 695 56.89 -245.91 80.96
N ILE A 696 55.57 -245.78 81.03
CA ILE A 696 54.70 -246.58 81.91
C ILE A 696 54.62 -248.03 81.42
N ARG A 697 54.85 -248.31 80.13
CA ARG A 697 55.03 -249.69 79.65
C ARG A 697 56.38 -250.27 80.05
N THR A 698 57.46 -249.48 80.09
CA THR A 698 58.76 -249.90 80.66
C THR A 698 58.68 -250.14 82.17
N LEU A 699 58.13 -249.19 82.92
CA LEU A 699 57.94 -249.30 84.38
C LEU A 699 56.96 -250.44 84.76
N LYS A 700 56.04 -250.82 83.88
CA LYS A 700 55.19 -252.02 84.04
C LYS A 700 55.94 -253.33 83.83
N ALA A 701 57.07 -253.35 83.14
CA ALA A 701 57.96 -254.51 83.09
C ALA A 701 58.81 -254.57 84.36
N GLU A 702 59.51 -253.48 84.67
CA GLU A 702 60.44 -253.37 85.83
C GLU A 702 59.71 -253.62 87.16
N SER A 703 58.59 -252.94 87.42
CA SER A 703 57.87 -253.12 88.68
C SER A 703 57.04 -254.42 88.76
N LEU A 704 56.99 -255.21 87.67
CA LEU A 704 56.52 -256.60 87.74
C LEU A 704 57.60 -257.52 88.33
N GLU A 705 58.88 -257.18 88.17
CA GLU A 705 59.99 -257.83 88.88
C GLU A 705 60.00 -257.41 90.37
N ASP A 706 59.78 -256.13 90.68
CA ASP A 706 59.54 -255.67 92.07
C ASP A 706 58.40 -256.45 92.72
N LYS A 707 57.30 -256.68 92.00
CA LYS A 707 56.15 -257.46 92.52
C LYS A 707 56.53 -258.89 92.90
N ASN A 708 57.51 -259.49 92.25
CA ASN A 708 58.04 -260.81 92.57
C ASN A 708 59.01 -260.75 93.76
N MET A 709 59.88 -259.74 93.83
CA MET A 709 60.75 -259.46 94.99
C MET A 709 59.94 -259.14 96.27
N ALA A 710 58.91 -258.30 96.17
CA ALA A 710 58.03 -257.94 97.27
C ALA A 710 57.19 -259.13 97.77
N ASN A 711 56.82 -260.07 96.90
CA ASN A 711 56.22 -261.34 97.32
C ASN A 711 57.19 -262.25 98.07
N MET A 712 58.49 -262.15 97.79
CA MET A 712 59.54 -262.80 98.60
C MET A 712 59.63 -262.17 99.99
N HIS A 713 59.59 -260.83 100.07
CA HIS A 713 59.60 -260.09 101.34
C HIS A 713 58.34 -260.28 102.17
N ARG A 714 57.15 -260.43 101.57
CA ARG A 714 55.90 -260.82 102.26
C ARG A 714 56.12 -262.06 103.14
N CYS A 715 56.66 -263.12 102.54
CA CYS A 715 56.95 -264.39 103.22
C CYS A 715 58.05 -264.29 104.31
N GLN A 716 58.78 -263.17 104.38
CA GLN A 716 59.73 -262.85 105.44
C GLN A 716 59.17 -261.88 106.50
N LEU A 717 58.23 -260.99 106.18
CA LEU A 717 57.70 -260.02 107.14
C LEU A 717 56.48 -260.53 107.92
N GLU A 718 55.69 -261.47 107.38
CA GLU A 718 54.85 -262.35 108.23
C GLU A 718 55.72 -263.09 109.29
N LYS A 719 56.98 -263.39 108.93
CA LYS A 719 58.04 -263.93 109.81
C LYS A 719 58.88 -262.87 110.54
N LEU A 720 58.59 -261.58 110.36
CA LEU A 720 59.06 -260.48 111.21
C LEU A 720 57.93 -259.77 112.01
N LYS A 721 56.77 -260.43 112.00
CA LYS A 721 56.19 -261.08 113.19
C LYS A 721 55.34 -260.16 114.10
N SER A 722 54.20 -260.64 114.60
CA SER A 722 54.04 -261.80 115.51
C SER A 722 55.06 -261.96 116.65
N GLN A 723 55.90 -260.94 116.87
CA GLN A 723 56.90 -260.74 117.95
C GLN A 723 56.79 -259.29 118.41
N CYS A 724 56.48 -258.34 117.51
CA CYS A 724 56.12 -256.98 117.90
C CYS A 724 54.72 -256.90 118.51
N ASP A 725 53.77 -257.74 118.07
CA ASP A 725 52.49 -257.91 118.77
C ASP A 725 52.74 -258.37 120.22
N ARG A 726 53.65 -259.35 120.38
CA ARG A 726 54.15 -259.85 121.67
C ARG A 726 54.95 -258.86 122.52
N LEU A 727 55.22 -257.63 122.06
CA LEU A 727 55.92 -256.58 122.81
C LEU A 727 55.07 -255.31 122.98
N THR A 728 54.21 -254.97 122.03
CA THR A 728 53.27 -253.85 122.20
C THR A 728 52.13 -254.21 123.15
N GLU A 729 51.78 -255.50 123.26
CA GLU A 729 50.93 -256.01 124.35
C GLU A 729 51.58 -255.87 125.74
N GLU A 730 52.91 -255.70 125.84
CA GLU A 730 53.57 -255.28 127.10
C GLU A 730 53.55 -253.76 127.31
N LEU A 731 53.36 -252.95 126.25
CA LEU A 731 53.26 -251.49 126.36
C LEU A 731 51.85 -251.00 126.71
N THR A 732 50.81 -251.67 126.18
CA THR A 732 49.42 -251.49 126.68
C THR A 732 49.32 -251.83 128.16
N GLN A 733 50.15 -252.76 128.64
CA GLN A 733 50.28 -253.11 130.06
C GLN A 733 50.98 -252.01 130.87
N ASN A 734 51.95 -251.28 130.29
CA ASN A 734 52.71 -250.21 130.95
C ASN A 734 52.00 -248.83 130.99
N GLU A 735 51.35 -248.35 129.92
CA GLU A 735 50.70 -247.03 129.97
C GLU A 735 49.43 -247.00 130.85
N ASN A 736 48.80 -248.16 131.07
CA ASN A 736 47.77 -248.31 132.09
C ASN A 736 48.33 -248.18 133.53
N GLU A 737 49.64 -248.17 133.73
CA GLU A 737 50.30 -247.73 134.98
C GLU A 737 50.48 -246.20 135.02
N ASN A 738 50.74 -245.53 133.90
CA ASN A 738 50.90 -244.07 133.86
C ASN A 738 49.56 -243.33 134.11
N LYS A 739 48.42 -243.95 133.76
CA LYS A 739 47.09 -243.56 134.28
C LYS A 739 47.08 -243.47 135.81
N LYS A 740 47.71 -244.42 136.52
CA LYS A 740 47.79 -244.46 137.99
C LYS A 740 48.74 -243.37 138.54
N LEU A 741 49.71 -242.88 137.76
CA LEU A 741 50.67 -241.86 138.19
C LEU A 741 50.17 -240.41 137.98
N LYS A 742 49.50 -240.08 136.87
CA LYS A 742 48.89 -238.73 136.75
C LYS A 742 47.69 -238.52 137.67
N LEU A 743 46.97 -239.58 138.05
CA LEU A 743 45.99 -239.51 139.15
C LEU A 743 46.65 -239.36 140.55
N LYS A 744 47.93 -239.72 140.72
CA LYS A 744 48.71 -239.29 141.90
C LYS A 744 49.14 -237.81 141.84
N TYR A 745 49.31 -237.24 140.65
CA TYR A 745 49.58 -235.80 140.50
C TYR A 745 48.33 -234.94 140.78
N GLN A 746 47.13 -235.42 140.42
CA GLN A 746 45.86 -234.86 140.90
C GLN A 746 45.83 -234.78 142.44
N CYS A 747 46.32 -235.81 143.13
CA CYS A 747 46.33 -235.84 144.59
C CYS A 747 47.34 -234.87 145.23
N LEU A 748 48.49 -234.63 144.59
CA LEU A 748 49.57 -233.84 145.18
C LEU A 748 49.46 -232.33 144.98
N LYS A 749 48.82 -231.80 143.92
CA LYS A 749 48.68 -230.35 143.79
C LYS A 749 47.53 -229.76 144.62
N ASP A 750 46.48 -230.53 144.88
CA ASP A 750 45.43 -230.11 145.81
C ASP A 750 45.95 -230.12 147.27
N GLN A 751 46.86 -231.05 147.61
CA GLN A 751 47.68 -230.97 148.82
C GLN A 751 48.75 -229.86 148.78
N LEU A 752 49.16 -229.40 147.58
CA LEU A 752 50.10 -228.30 147.40
C LEU A 752 49.44 -226.93 147.52
N GLU A 753 48.87 -226.77 148.71
CA GLU A 753 49.14 -225.66 149.61
C GLU A 753 48.14 -224.50 149.58
N GLU A 754 47.06 -224.52 150.37
CA GLU A 754 46.68 -225.32 151.56
C GLU A 754 47.62 -225.22 152.79
N LYS A 755 48.86 -225.74 152.82
CA LYS A 755 49.86 -225.20 153.76
C LYS A 755 50.21 -223.72 153.54
N ASN A 756 49.68 -223.06 152.49
CA ASN A 756 49.67 -221.59 152.35
C ASN A 756 48.31 -220.94 152.66
N THR A 757 47.28 -221.71 153.05
CA THR A 757 46.32 -221.23 154.07
C THR A 757 46.80 -221.52 155.49
N PHE A 758 47.78 -222.42 155.68
CA PHE A 758 48.35 -222.76 157.00
C PHE A 758 49.57 -221.92 157.43
N TYR A 759 50.43 -221.47 156.51
CA TYR A 759 51.41 -220.42 156.79
C TYR A 759 50.69 -219.06 156.80
N VAL A 760 50.09 -218.73 157.95
CA VAL A 760 50.73 -217.96 159.03
C VAL A 760 50.40 -216.47 158.82
N LEU A 761 49.15 -216.03 159.03
CA LEU A 761 48.16 -216.38 160.06
C LEU A 761 48.66 -216.15 161.49
N ILE A 762 49.61 -216.94 162.02
CA ILE A 762 50.09 -216.84 163.41
C ILE A 762 51.62 -217.00 163.53
N ASN A 763 52.40 -216.03 163.03
CA ASN A 763 53.83 -215.83 163.39
C ASN A 763 54.33 -214.45 162.90
N ALA A 764 53.91 -213.32 163.46
CA ALA A 764 53.42 -213.13 164.83
C ALA A 764 52.08 -212.34 164.88
N HIS A 765 51.24 -212.49 165.91
CA HIS A 765 51.52 -213.04 167.25
C HIS A 765 50.43 -214.02 167.75
N CYS A 766 50.78 -214.84 168.75
CA CYS A 766 49.97 -215.96 169.24
C CYS A 766 48.68 -215.58 169.98
N ASN A 767 47.62 -216.38 169.76
CA ASN A 767 46.61 -216.82 170.74
C ASN A 767 45.66 -217.85 170.08
N LEU A 768 45.19 -218.92 170.74
CA LEU A 768 45.71 -219.63 171.92
C LEU A 768 45.05 -221.03 172.00
N SER A 769 45.85 -222.07 172.27
CA SER A 769 45.46 -223.49 172.49
C SER A 769 44.96 -224.28 171.28
#